data_AF-G0QUV7-F1
#
_entry.id   AF-G0QUV7-F1
#
_cell.length_a   1.000
_cell.length_b   1.000
_cell.length_c   1.000
_cell.angle_alpha   90.00
_cell.angle_beta   90.00
_cell.angle_gamma   90.00
#
_symmetry.space_group_name_H-M   'P 1'
#
loop_
_entity.id
_entity.type
_entity.pdbx_description
1 polymer ?
#
loop_
_entity_poly.entity_id
_entity_poly.type
_entity_poly.pdbx_seq_one_letter_code
_entity_poly.pdbx_strand_id
1 'polypeptide(L)'
;MKFPEDYNSKLDRFEKMLLLKIFRPEKIMFAINDYIINYLGSFFVEHPPVQMETIHQDSDFQTPIIFVLSQGADPSSLILNFAQEKEMTQNLKIISLGQGQGQKAAVLIEQAKQQGNWICLQNCHLARTWMPDLESIIDKISSEQDENPTNSNFRIFLTSMPASYFPVSVLQNGIKITTEPPRGLKANLKRSWNSISDAFLQQCTKTQIFHKLTWGLIFFHAIVQERRKFGPLGWNIRYEFNDSDLETSTTMMKMLLNEQEQIPWDALLFVIGEINYGGRVTDDWDRRCLKTILKKFYIKEALEDTYQFSQSKIYQIPKIGQIADYIQYIESLPLNEDPAVFGMNENANITFQDQESTKIIDTILSIQPRISSGSSSGQTPDQIVQTLVKSITEGLPNILQRSEGNKDIFETDQKGLIPSLSTVLLQEMTKFNTLLSQIKRTLIDLGKAIEGEIVMSFELDQTYYSLLNNQVPNIWQKVAYPSLKPLASWIIDLKERVSFIQKWLVDGYTVCYWISGLFFPQGFITGVLQTHSRQHQIAIDRLSFNFRILDIEKEVCTIKPTDGVYIYGLFLEGASWDRQKRTLIDVKSGEKTCIMPIIHFSPTDKYKEKPDNYICPIYKTSLRAGVLSTTGQSTNFVLTVDLPSLDQYPDFWILRGTALICQLNQ
;
A
#
# COMPACT_ATOMS: atom_id res chain seq x y z
N MET A 1 25.92 13.22 5.35
CA MET A 1 25.06 14.42 5.22
C MET A 1 25.75 15.61 5.88
N LYS A 2 25.60 16.84 5.36
CA LYS A 2 26.19 18.03 5.99
C LYS A 2 25.24 18.55 7.08
N PHE A 3 25.65 18.46 8.35
CA PHE A 3 25.01 19.22 9.44
C PHE A 3 25.59 20.63 9.49
N PRO A 4 24.86 21.62 10.07
CA PRO A 4 25.43 22.94 10.35
C PRO A 4 26.72 22.80 11.18
N GLU A 5 27.74 23.63 10.90
CA GLU A 5 29.16 23.39 11.23
C GLU A 5 29.41 22.97 12.67
N ASP A 6 28.79 23.67 13.64
CA ASP A 6 28.90 23.38 15.07
C ASP A 6 28.47 21.97 15.47
N TYR A 7 27.44 21.42 14.81
CA TYR A 7 26.90 20.11 15.15
C TYR A 7 27.75 18.95 14.63
N ASN A 8 28.59 19.18 13.62
CA ASN A 8 29.48 18.13 13.13
C ASN A 8 30.57 17.77 14.15
N SER A 9 31.06 18.75 14.92
CA SER A 9 32.10 18.56 15.94
C SER A 9 31.54 18.26 17.33
N LYS A 10 30.36 18.79 17.68
CA LYS A 10 29.79 18.68 19.03
C LYS A 10 28.99 17.40 19.26
N LEU A 11 28.42 16.82 18.20
CA LEU A 11 27.53 15.66 18.31
C LEU A 11 28.17 14.39 17.79
N ASP A 12 27.91 13.29 18.49
CA ASP A 12 28.24 11.96 17.99
C ASP A 12 27.30 11.54 16.84
N ARG A 13 27.56 10.36 16.25
CA ARG A 13 26.76 9.87 15.11
C ARG A 13 25.34 9.48 15.52
N PHE A 14 25.14 9.03 16.74
CA PHE A 14 23.82 8.64 17.25
C PHE A 14 22.96 9.89 17.53
N GLU A 15 23.51 10.91 18.18
CA GLU A 15 22.88 12.21 18.40
C GLU A 15 22.53 12.91 17.08
N LYS A 16 23.41 12.83 16.07
CA LYS A 16 23.12 13.28 14.70
C LYS A 16 21.93 12.56 14.08
N MET A 17 21.81 11.25 14.32
CA MET A 17 20.66 10.46 13.87
C MET A 17 19.37 10.87 14.59
N LEU A 18 19.42 11.22 15.87
CA LEU A 18 18.26 11.74 16.61
C LEU A 18 17.76 13.07 16.02
N LEU A 19 18.67 13.99 15.66
CA LEU A 19 18.30 15.23 14.97
C LEU A 19 17.67 14.96 13.60
N LEU A 20 18.24 14.02 12.83
CA LEU A 20 17.64 13.62 11.55
C LEU A 20 16.24 13.05 11.74
N LYS A 21 16.01 12.24 12.77
CA LYS A 21 14.67 11.71 13.06
C LYS A 21 13.61 12.79 13.27
N ILE A 22 14.01 13.95 13.81
CA ILE A 22 13.09 15.08 14.07
C ILE A 22 12.85 15.89 12.80
N PHE A 23 13.92 16.29 12.10
CA PHE A 23 13.82 17.25 10.99
C PHE A 23 13.64 16.61 9.61
N ARG A 24 14.16 15.39 9.43
CA ARG A 24 14.18 14.66 8.15
C ARG A 24 13.95 13.16 8.39
N PRO A 25 12.77 12.76 8.89
CA PRO A 25 12.48 11.37 9.22
C PRO A 25 12.67 10.43 8.04
N GLU A 26 12.48 10.90 6.80
CA GLU A 26 12.71 10.11 5.59
C GLU A 26 14.18 9.69 5.41
N LYS A 27 15.12 10.36 6.07
CA LYS A 27 16.56 10.08 5.93
C LYS A 27 17.11 9.13 6.99
N ILE A 28 16.29 8.69 7.95
CA ILE A 28 16.71 7.81 9.06
C ILE A 28 17.35 6.52 8.53
N MET A 29 16.77 5.88 7.52
CA MET A 29 17.31 4.64 6.97
C MET A 29 18.76 4.75 6.49
N PHE A 30 19.09 5.84 5.80
CA PHE A 30 20.45 6.09 5.34
C PHE A 30 21.39 6.34 6.53
N ALA A 31 20.92 7.03 7.57
CA ALA A 31 21.69 7.29 8.78
C ALA A 31 21.95 6.00 9.58
N ILE A 32 20.97 5.09 9.66
CA ILE A 32 21.14 3.76 10.29
C ILE A 32 22.19 2.95 9.52
N ASN A 33 22.10 2.91 8.19
CA ASN A 33 23.08 2.20 7.36
C ASN A 33 24.49 2.77 7.54
N ASP A 34 24.65 4.09 7.47
CA ASP A 34 25.95 4.75 7.70
C ASP A 34 26.48 4.47 9.12
N TYR A 35 25.60 4.49 10.13
CA TYR A 35 25.96 4.12 11.50
C TYR A 35 26.50 2.69 11.57
N ILE A 36 25.78 1.70 11.01
CA ILE A 36 26.20 0.29 11.00
C ILE A 36 27.52 0.11 10.25
N ILE A 37 27.67 0.68 9.05
CA ILE A 37 28.89 0.58 8.24
C ILE A 37 30.10 1.07 9.04
N ASN A 38 29.94 2.16 9.78
CA ASN A 38 31.03 2.77 10.53
C ASN A 38 31.45 1.97 11.78
N TYR A 39 30.52 1.29 12.47
CA TYR A 39 30.82 0.56 13.71
C TYR A 39 31.05 -0.94 13.50
N LEU A 40 30.37 -1.56 12.53
CA LEU A 40 30.40 -3.00 12.27
C LEU A 40 30.97 -3.35 10.88
N GLY A 41 31.00 -2.40 9.95
CA GLY A 41 31.52 -2.61 8.58
C GLY A 41 30.41 -2.78 7.52
N SER A 42 30.78 -2.64 6.24
CA SER A 42 29.82 -2.71 5.12
C SER A 42 29.14 -4.06 4.94
N PHE A 43 29.80 -5.13 5.39
CA PHE A 43 29.27 -6.51 5.37
C PHE A 43 27.88 -6.64 6.02
N PHE A 44 27.57 -5.83 7.04
CA PHE A 44 26.28 -5.90 7.77
C PHE A 44 25.14 -5.11 7.10
N VAL A 45 25.43 -4.36 6.04
CA VAL A 45 24.44 -3.60 5.26
C VAL A 45 24.30 -4.16 3.85
N GLU A 46 25.37 -4.75 3.31
CA GLU A 46 25.33 -5.43 2.02
C GLU A 46 24.66 -6.79 2.12
N HIS A 47 23.87 -7.15 1.11
CA HIS A 47 23.29 -8.48 1.00
C HIS A 47 24.23 -9.38 0.19
N PRO A 48 24.95 -10.35 0.83
CA PRO A 48 25.75 -11.29 0.07
C PRO A 48 24.84 -12.17 -0.80
N PRO A 49 25.25 -12.52 -2.03
CA PRO A 49 24.50 -13.46 -2.85
C PRO A 49 24.46 -14.83 -2.14
N VAL A 50 23.26 -15.34 -1.89
CA VAL A 50 23.07 -16.65 -1.26
C VAL A 50 23.48 -17.73 -2.26
N GLN A 51 24.51 -18.51 -1.91
CA GLN A 51 24.95 -19.66 -2.67
C GLN A 51 24.43 -20.94 -2.02
N MET A 52 23.73 -21.76 -2.80
CA MET A 52 23.13 -23.01 -2.31
C MET A 52 24.20 -24.00 -1.81
N GLU A 53 25.41 -23.93 -2.39
CA GLU A 53 26.56 -24.71 -1.95
C GLU A 53 26.93 -24.44 -0.49
N THR A 54 27.00 -23.17 -0.08
CA THR A 54 27.33 -22.80 1.30
C THR A 54 26.25 -23.27 2.28
N ILE A 55 24.98 -23.11 1.91
CA ILE A 55 23.85 -23.59 2.71
C ILE A 55 23.93 -25.11 2.88
N HIS A 56 24.23 -25.83 1.80
CA HIS A 56 24.32 -27.29 1.85
C HIS A 56 25.46 -27.75 2.75
N GLN A 57 26.61 -27.06 2.74
CA GLN A 57 27.74 -27.35 3.63
C GLN A 57 27.41 -27.14 5.12
N ASP A 58 26.60 -26.12 5.42
CA ASP A 58 26.15 -25.83 6.78
C ASP A 58 24.93 -26.69 7.20
N SER A 59 24.41 -27.52 6.30
CA SER A 59 23.23 -28.38 6.53
C SER A 59 23.59 -29.86 6.67
N ASP A 60 22.81 -30.58 7.46
CA ASP A 60 22.87 -32.03 7.60
C ASP A 60 21.47 -32.67 7.44
N PHE A 61 21.35 -33.95 7.77
CA PHE A 61 20.08 -34.68 7.68
C PHE A 61 19.09 -34.29 8.78
N GLN A 62 19.53 -33.64 9.87
CA GLN A 62 18.69 -33.19 10.99
C GLN A 62 18.21 -31.74 10.80
N THR A 63 18.95 -30.95 10.03
CA THR A 63 18.75 -29.52 9.85
C THR A 63 17.90 -29.25 8.61
N PRO A 64 16.60 -28.93 8.75
CA PRO A 64 15.76 -28.59 7.61
C PRO A 64 16.19 -27.24 7.00
N ILE A 65 16.14 -27.14 5.67
CA ILE A 65 16.41 -25.90 4.93
C ILE A 65 15.08 -25.24 4.59
N ILE A 66 14.84 -24.04 5.13
CA ILE A 66 13.56 -23.35 5.07
C ILE A 66 13.68 -22.12 4.17
N PHE A 67 13.05 -22.17 3.01
CA PHE A 67 12.84 -21.04 2.13
C PHE A 67 11.62 -20.23 2.60
N VAL A 68 11.89 -19.09 3.22
CA VAL A 68 10.89 -18.07 3.55
C VAL A 68 10.62 -17.27 2.29
N LEU A 69 9.43 -17.46 1.74
CA LEU A 69 9.04 -16.86 0.47
C LEU A 69 8.43 -15.49 0.69
N SER A 70 8.95 -14.49 -0.02
CA SER A 70 8.16 -13.31 -0.33
C SER A 70 7.10 -13.64 -1.36
N GLN A 71 6.01 -12.88 -1.37
CA GLN A 71 4.98 -12.97 -2.42
C GLN A 71 5.61 -12.84 -3.81
N GLY A 72 5.40 -13.85 -4.67
CA GLY A 72 5.95 -13.94 -6.03
C GLY A 72 7.37 -14.49 -6.16
N ALA A 73 8.01 -14.92 -5.06
CA ALA A 73 9.26 -15.64 -5.11
C ALA A 73 9.02 -17.16 -5.14
N ASP A 74 9.71 -17.86 -6.07
CA ASP A 74 9.71 -19.32 -6.14
C ASP A 74 11.16 -19.85 -6.24
N PRO A 75 11.64 -20.61 -5.24
CA PRO A 75 13.00 -21.16 -5.24
C PRO A 75 13.10 -22.46 -6.06
N SER A 76 12.04 -22.94 -6.68
CA SER A 76 12.01 -24.27 -7.33
C SER A 76 13.09 -24.44 -8.39
N SER A 77 13.31 -23.42 -9.23
CA SER A 77 14.39 -23.44 -10.23
C SER A 77 15.77 -23.50 -9.59
N LEU A 78 15.98 -22.77 -8.49
CA LEU A 78 17.24 -22.78 -7.74
C LEU A 78 17.52 -24.15 -7.12
N ILE A 79 16.50 -24.80 -6.54
CA ILE A 79 16.61 -26.15 -5.97
C ILE A 79 16.86 -27.19 -7.06
N LEU A 80 16.18 -27.10 -8.20
CA LEU A 80 16.35 -28.02 -9.34
C LEU A 80 17.74 -27.91 -9.95
N ASN A 81 18.24 -26.69 -10.18
CA ASN A 81 19.58 -26.45 -10.70
C ASN A 81 20.64 -26.98 -9.74
N PHE A 82 20.48 -26.74 -8.43
CA PHE A 82 21.40 -27.26 -7.44
C PHE A 82 21.38 -28.80 -7.35
N ALA A 83 20.19 -29.41 -7.47
CA ALA A 83 20.09 -30.86 -7.54
C ALA A 83 20.74 -31.42 -8.81
N GLN A 84 20.74 -30.68 -9.93
CA GLN A 84 21.49 -31.04 -11.13
C GLN A 84 23.01 -30.95 -10.91
N GLU A 85 23.49 -29.89 -10.25
CA GLU A 85 24.91 -29.72 -9.91
C GLU A 85 25.43 -30.83 -8.97
N LYS A 86 24.59 -31.32 -8.06
CA LYS A 86 24.91 -32.42 -7.12
C LYS A 86 24.52 -33.82 -7.62
N GLU A 87 24.11 -33.95 -8.89
CA GLU A 87 23.65 -35.22 -9.49
C GLU A 87 22.48 -35.90 -8.73
N MET A 88 21.71 -35.12 -7.97
CA MET A 88 20.57 -35.55 -7.15
C MET A 88 19.21 -35.35 -7.85
N THR A 89 19.16 -34.93 -9.12
CA THR A 89 17.91 -34.62 -9.84
C THR A 89 16.91 -35.78 -9.83
N GLN A 90 17.35 -37.02 -9.99
CA GLN A 90 16.48 -38.21 -9.98
C GLN A 90 15.97 -38.56 -8.56
N ASN A 91 16.75 -38.17 -7.55
CA ASN A 91 16.55 -38.44 -6.13
C ASN A 91 15.87 -37.27 -5.40
N LEU A 92 15.61 -36.15 -6.09
CA LEU A 92 14.82 -35.05 -5.58
C LEU A 92 13.33 -35.32 -5.83
N LYS A 93 12.53 -35.34 -4.76
CA LYS A 93 11.07 -35.41 -4.82
C LYS A 93 10.47 -34.09 -4.37
N ILE A 94 9.73 -33.44 -5.26
CA ILE A 94 9.03 -32.19 -4.98
C ILE A 94 7.54 -32.47 -4.78
N ILE A 95 6.96 -31.96 -3.69
CA ILE A 95 5.56 -32.11 -3.35
C ILE A 95 4.99 -30.75 -2.97
N SER A 96 3.96 -30.30 -3.67
CA SER A 96 3.17 -29.14 -3.24
C SER A 96 2.16 -29.54 -2.18
N LEU A 97 2.29 -28.95 -0.98
CA LEU A 97 1.36 -29.17 0.12
C LEU A 97 0.07 -28.36 -0.11
N GLY A 98 -1.04 -29.07 -0.07
CA GLY A 98 -2.40 -28.54 -0.13
C GLY A 98 -3.33 -29.44 0.69
N GLN A 99 -4.65 -29.28 0.53
CA GLN A 99 -5.62 -30.11 1.24
C GLN A 99 -5.37 -31.61 0.98
N GLY A 100 -5.14 -32.38 2.04
CA GLY A 100 -4.97 -33.83 2.01
C GLY A 100 -3.59 -34.35 1.56
N GLN A 101 -2.61 -33.49 1.25
CA GLN A 101 -1.28 -33.95 0.78
C GLN A 101 -0.31 -34.32 1.91
N GLY A 102 -0.59 -33.95 3.15
CA GLY A 102 0.30 -34.19 4.31
C GLY A 102 0.64 -35.67 4.55
N GLN A 103 -0.34 -36.58 4.40
CA GLN A 103 -0.10 -38.02 4.56
C GLN A 103 0.86 -38.57 3.50
N LYS A 104 0.73 -38.12 2.24
CA LYS A 104 1.64 -38.51 1.16
C LYS A 104 3.05 -37.97 1.40
N ALA A 105 3.15 -36.74 1.89
CA ALA A 105 4.43 -36.15 2.27
C ALA A 105 5.10 -36.96 3.39
N ALA A 106 4.38 -37.37 4.44
CA ALA A 106 4.92 -38.20 5.51
C ALA A 106 5.49 -39.53 5.00
N VAL A 107 4.76 -40.23 4.12
CA VAL A 107 5.24 -41.50 3.51
C VAL A 107 6.50 -41.28 2.68
N LEU A 108 6.53 -40.20 1.89
CA LEU A 108 7.69 -39.88 1.06
C LEU A 108 8.91 -39.51 1.91
N ILE A 109 8.71 -38.78 3.02
CA ILE A 109 9.77 -38.47 3.98
C ILE A 109 10.40 -39.74 4.53
N GLU A 110 9.59 -40.69 5.03
CA GLU A 110 10.13 -41.95 5.54
C GLU A 110 10.92 -42.75 4.49
N GLN A 111 10.44 -42.81 3.24
CA GLN A 111 11.17 -43.45 2.14
C GLN A 111 12.49 -42.73 1.84
N ALA A 112 12.48 -41.39 1.83
CA ALA A 112 13.66 -40.60 1.52
C ALA A 112 14.72 -40.67 2.63
N LYS A 113 14.32 -40.73 3.91
CA LYS A 113 15.24 -40.95 5.04
C LYS A 113 16.09 -42.19 4.84
N GLN A 114 15.45 -43.29 4.42
CA GLN A 114 16.13 -44.58 4.21
C GLN A 114 17.03 -44.56 2.97
N GLN A 115 16.57 -43.94 1.88
CA GLN A 115 17.28 -43.93 0.59
C GLN A 115 18.35 -42.82 0.47
N GLY A 116 18.34 -41.82 1.35
CA GLY A 116 19.20 -40.63 1.22
C GLY A 116 18.72 -39.65 0.16
N ASN A 117 17.43 -39.69 -0.18
CA ASN A 117 16.84 -38.81 -1.20
C ASN A 117 16.58 -37.41 -0.66
N TRP A 118 16.40 -36.46 -1.55
CA TRP A 118 16.03 -35.08 -1.19
C TRP A 118 14.54 -34.88 -1.33
N ILE A 119 13.95 -34.14 -0.39
CA ILE A 119 12.53 -33.78 -0.45
C ILE A 119 12.38 -32.27 -0.42
N CYS A 120 11.58 -31.74 -1.34
CA CYS A 120 11.10 -30.37 -1.29
C CYS A 120 9.59 -30.36 -1.03
N LEU A 121 9.20 -29.86 0.14
CA LEU A 121 7.81 -29.58 0.48
C LEU A 121 7.51 -28.13 0.13
N GLN A 122 6.71 -27.91 -0.90
CA GLN A 122 6.31 -26.57 -1.31
C GLN A 122 5.04 -26.13 -0.59
N ASN A 123 4.91 -24.83 -0.38
CA ASN A 123 3.70 -24.19 0.12
C ASN A 123 3.25 -24.70 1.50
N CYS A 124 4.17 -24.92 2.43
CA CYS A 124 3.87 -25.46 3.77
C CYS A 124 2.80 -24.64 4.52
N HIS A 125 2.79 -23.31 4.35
CA HIS A 125 1.75 -22.42 4.88
C HIS A 125 0.32 -22.83 4.50
N LEU A 126 0.07 -23.51 3.37
CA LEU A 126 -1.26 -23.97 2.98
C LEU A 126 -1.73 -25.20 3.78
N ALA A 127 -0.82 -25.93 4.43
CA ALA A 127 -1.11 -27.15 5.19
C ALA A 127 -1.16 -26.91 6.70
N ARG A 128 -1.91 -25.89 7.14
CA ARG A 128 -2.00 -25.46 8.56
C ARG A 128 -2.25 -26.60 9.55
N THR A 129 -3.16 -27.52 9.25
CA THR A 129 -3.54 -28.61 10.17
C THR A 129 -2.47 -29.69 10.31
N TRP A 130 -1.55 -29.80 9.34
CA TRP A 130 -0.51 -30.83 9.31
C TRP A 130 0.84 -30.31 9.85
N MET A 131 0.98 -29.01 10.10
CA MET A 131 2.21 -28.44 10.67
C MET A 131 2.67 -29.10 11.99
N PRO A 132 1.77 -29.46 12.94
CA PRO A 132 2.18 -30.19 14.15
C PRO A 132 2.71 -31.61 13.85
N ASP A 133 2.17 -32.27 12.83
CA ASP A 133 2.66 -33.60 12.42
C ASP A 133 4.05 -33.47 11.79
N LEU A 134 4.27 -32.44 10.96
CA LEU A 134 5.58 -32.14 10.38
C LEU A 134 6.63 -31.87 11.48
N GLU A 135 6.25 -31.11 12.52
CA GLU A 135 7.08 -30.86 13.70
C GLU A 135 7.51 -32.17 14.35
N SER A 136 6.55 -33.06 14.64
CA SER A 136 6.84 -34.38 15.20
C SER A 136 7.73 -35.25 14.30
N ILE A 137 7.55 -35.19 12.97
CA ILE A 137 8.37 -35.94 12.01
C ILE A 137 9.82 -35.44 12.04
N ILE A 138 10.05 -34.13 12.06
CA ILE A 138 11.39 -33.53 12.07
C ILE A 138 12.09 -33.77 13.41
N ASP A 139 11.37 -33.66 14.53
CA ASP A 139 11.91 -33.94 15.85
C ASP A 139 12.35 -35.41 15.97
N LYS A 140 11.60 -36.35 15.38
CA LYS A 140 11.98 -37.77 15.32
C LYS A 140 13.28 -38.00 14.54
N ILE A 141 13.47 -37.34 13.39
CA ILE A 141 14.71 -37.43 12.60
C ILE A 141 15.93 -36.97 13.40
N SER A 142 15.72 -35.95 14.23
CA SER A 142 16.77 -35.35 15.06
C SER A 142 17.07 -36.20 16.31
N SER A 143 16.16 -37.09 16.71
CA SER A 143 16.30 -37.91 17.91
C SER A 143 17.14 -39.18 17.67
N GLU A 144 18.07 -39.47 18.57
CA GLU A 144 18.90 -40.69 18.54
C GLU A 144 18.12 -42.00 18.81
N GLN A 145 16.80 -41.91 19.02
CA GLN A 145 15.92 -43.03 19.37
C GLN A 145 15.19 -43.64 18.15
N ASP A 146 15.49 -43.19 16.93
CA ASP A 146 14.89 -43.76 15.72
C ASP A 146 15.48 -45.15 15.44
N GLU A 147 14.64 -46.17 15.33
CA GLU A 147 15.06 -47.57 15.14
C GLU A 147 15.81 -47.81 13.82
N ASN A 148 15.68 -46.88 12.86
CA ASN A 148 16.36 -46.89 11.58
C ASN A 148 17.29 -45.67 11.44
N PRO A 149 18.61 -45.85 11.23
CA PRO A 149 19.51 -44.72 11.04
C PRO A 149 19.16 -43.96 9.75
N THR A 150 18.94 -42.65 9.86
CA THR A 150 18.71 -41.77 8.71
C THR A 150 19.99 -41.65 7.88
N ASN A 151 19.86 -41.72 6.56
CA ASN A 151 20.99 -41.58 5.65
C ASN A 151 21.58 -40.15 5.69
N SER A 152 22.90 -40.02 5.79
CA SER A 152 23.58 -38.72 5.89
C SER A 152 23.39 -37.80 4.68
N ASN A 153 23.04 -38.35 3.52
CA ASN A 153 22.75 -37.59 2.29
C ASN A 153 21.33 -37.02 2.24
N PHE A 154 20.44 -37.47 3.14
CA PHE A 154 19.06 -36.98 3.21
C PHE A 154 19.06 -35.46 3.48
N ARG A 155 18.22 -34.72 2.73
CA ARG A 155 17.96 -33.29 2.96
C ARG A 155 16.49 -33.00 2.76
N ILE A 156 15.95 -32.11 3.59
CA ILE A 156 14.58 -31.61 3.49
C ILE A 156 14.57 -30.11 3.25
N PHE A 157 13.93 -29.70 2.17
CA PHE A 157 13.68 -28.32 1.80
C PHE A 157 12.21 -27.99 2.06
N LEU A 158 11.94 -26.94 2.81
CA LEU A 158 10.60 -26.45 3.11
C LEU A 158 10.42 -25.09 2.46
N THR A 159 9.37 -24.88 1.67
CA THR A 159 9.03 -23.55 1.14
C THR A 159 7.74 -23.05 1.77
N SER A 160 7.78 -21.85 2.34
CA SER A 160 6.63 -21.29 3.04
C SER A 160 6.65 -19.77 3.04
N MET A 161 5.47 -19.16 2.90
CA MET A 161 5.28 -17.78 3.34
C MET A 161 5.30 -17.74 4.89
N PRO A 162 5.66 -16.60 5.50
CA PRO A 162 5.55 -16.41 6.94
C PRO A 162 4.13 -16.72 7.43
N ALA A 163 4.01 -17.62 8.40
CA ALA A 163 2.74 -18.03 8.97
C ALA A 163 2.85 -18.15 10.49
N SER A 164 1.90 -17.57 11.23
CA SER A 164 1.93 -17.53 12.70
C SER A 164 1.78 -18.91 13.37
N TYR A 165 1.38 -19.92 12.61
CA TYR A 165 1.21 -21.31 13.03
C TYR A 165 2.31 -22.23 12.50
N PHE A 166 3.34 -21.68 11.83
CA PHE A 166 4.49 -22.47 11.43
C PHE A 166 5.23 -22.96 12.70
N PRO A 167 5.64 -24.24 12.78
CA PRO A 167 6.19 -24.79 14.01
C PRO A 167 7.46 -24.08 14.47
N VAL A 168 7.51 -23.72 15.75
CA VAL A 168 8.60 -22.93 16.31
C VAL A 168 9.87 -23.78 16.42
N SER A 169 9.78 -25.08 16.76
CA SER A 169 10.97 -25.94 16.86
C SER A 169 11.63 -26.12 15.49
N VAL A 170 10.84 -26.41 14.46
CA VAL A 170 11.31 -26.53 13.06
C VAL A 170 11.96 -25.24 12.61
N LEU A 171 11.33 -24.10 12.92
CA LEU A 171 11.94 -22.81 12.64
C LEU A 171 13.27 -22.69 13.40
N GLN A 172 13.32 -22.88 14.71
CA GLN A 172 14.54 -22.72 15.51
C GLN A 172 15.70 -23.60 15.01
N ASN A 173 15.43 -24.87 14.73
CA ASN A 173 16.42 -25.87 14.33
C ASN A 173 16.82 -25.78 12.86
N GLY A 174 16.00 -25.18 11.99
CA GLY A 174 16.28 -25.08 10.56
C GLY A 174 17.16 -23.90 10.13
N ILE A 175 17.78 -24.03 8.96
CA ILE A 175 18.43 -22.91 8.26
C ILE A 175 17.36 -22.11 7.53
N LYS A 176 17.27 -20.80 7.76
CA LYS A 176 16.25 -19.94 7.14
C LYS A 176 16.88 -19.10 6.05
N ILE A 177 16.28 -19.13 4.87
CA ILE A 177 16.71 -18.36 3.71
C ILE A 177 15.51 -17.56 3.22
N THR A 178 15.65 -16.25 3.16
CA THR A 178 14.65 -15.38 2.56
C THR A 178 14.88 -15.30 1.07
N THR A 179 13.88 -15.66 0.29
CA THR A 179 13.88 -15.42 -1.16
C THR A 179 13.02 -14.22 -1.44
N GLU A 180 13.66 -13.14 -1.90
CA GLU A 180 13.00 -11.92 -2.29
C GLU A 180 13.20 -11.68 -3.79
N PRO A 181 12.21 -11.15 -4.52
CA PRO A 181 12.45 -10.68 -5.87
C PRO A 181 13.50 -9.56 -5.85
N PRO A 182 14.31 -9.43 -6.92
CA PRO A 182 15.34 -8.39 -6.99
C PRO A 182 14.70 -7.02 -6.84
N ARG A 183 15.28 -6.17 -5.99
CA ARG A 183 14.82 -4.79 -5.78
C ARG A 183 15.51 -3.86 -6.78
N GLY A 184 14.73 -2.96 -7.37
CA GLY A 184 15.23 -1.95 -8.30
C GLY A 184 14.95 -2.30 -9.76
N LEU A 185 14.76 -1.26 -10.57
CA LEU A 185 14.44 -1.34 -11.98
C LEU A 185 15.54 -2.09 -12.74
N LYS A 186 16.81 -1.76 -12.46
CA LYS A 186 17.97 -2.38 -13.12
C LYS A 186 18.03 -3.90 -12.91
N ALA A 187 17.81 -4.35 -11.67
CA ALA A 187 17.88 -5.75 -11.32
C ALA A 187 16.69 -6.54 -11.90
N ASN A 188 15.49 -5.95 -11.90
CA ASN A 188 14.31 -6.53 -12.55
C ASN A 188 14.49 -6.65 -14.07
N LEU A 189 14.97 -5.59 -14.74
CA LEU A 189 15.27 -5.62 -16.17
C LEU A 189 16.29 -6.72 -16.50
N LYS A 190 17.40 -6.80 -15.75
CA LYS A 190 18.44 -7.81 -15.98
C LYS A 190 17.88 -9.23 -15.83
N ARG A 191 17.05 -9.48 -14.81
CA ARG A 191 16.38 -10.77 -14.61
C ARG A 191 15.47 -11.13 -15.79
N SER A 192 14.58 -10.23 -16.20
CA SER A 192 13.61 -10.48 -17.29
C SER A 192 14.26 -10.62 -18.66
N TRP A 193 15.42 -9.98 -18.90
CA TRP A 193 16.17 -10.18 -20.15
C TRP A 193 16.96 -11.49 -20.16
N ASN A 194 17.46 -11.95 -19.02
CA ASN A 194 18.13 -13.25 -18.90
C ASN A 194 17.19 -14.44 -19.15
N SER A 195 15.86 -14.26 -19.03
CA SER A 195 14.89 -15.32 -19.32
C SER A 195 14.51 -15.43 -20.80
N ILE A 196 14.96 -14.49 -21.65
CA ILE A 196 14.68 -14.49 -23.10
C ILE A 196 15.91 -15.02 -23.84
N SER A 197 15.70 -15.59 -25.03
CA SER A 197 16.79 -16.06 -25.91
C SER A 197 16.82 -15.28 -27.24
N ASP A 198 18.00 -15.15 -27.85
CA ASP A 198 18.13 -14.49 -29.15
C ASP A 198 17.31 -15.21 -30.23
N ALA A 199 17.21 -16.54 -30.13
CA ALA A 199 16.38 -17.35 -31.00
C ALA A 199 14.90 -16.94 -30.94
N PHE A 200 14.38 -16.59 -29.75
CA PHE A 200 13.00 -16.13 -29.60
C PHE A 200 12.76 -14.78 -30.29
N LEU A 201 13.70 -13.84 -30.18
CA LEU A 201 13.59 -12.52 -30.81
C LEU A 201 13.56 -12.58 -32.35
N GLN A 202 14.17 -13.60 -32.93
CA GLN A 202 14.22 -13.83 -34.38
C GLN A 202 12.98 -14.55 -34.94
N GLN A 203 12.07 -15.07 -34.10
CA GLN A 203 10.89 -15.83 -34.56
C GLN A 203 9.77 -14.96 -35.16
N CYS A 204 9.83 -13.63 -35.03
CA CYS A 204 8.81 -12.73 -35.55
C CYS A 204 9.14 -12.23 -36.96
N THR A 205 8.14 -12.21 -37.85
CA THR A 205 8.24 -11.69 -39.22
C THR A 205 8.67 -10.22 -39.25
N LYS A 206 8.21 -9.41 -38.28
CA LYS A 206 8.55 -8.00 -38.12
C LYS A 206 9.61 -7.80 -37.05
N THR A 207 10.79 -8.39 -37.26
CA THR A 207 11.85 -8.51 -36.25
C THR A 207 12.20 -7.18 -35.56
N GLN A 208 12.43 -6.10 -36.32
CA GLN A 208 12.82 -4.81 -35.73
C GLN A 208 11.75 -4.23 -34.79
N ILE A 209 10.48 -4.31 -35.19
CA ILE A 209 9.34 -3.85 -34.39
C ILE A 209 9.19 -4.73 -33.14
N PHE A 210 9.34 -6.04 -33.31
CA PHE A 210 9.25 -7.00 -32.20
C PHE A 210 10.32 -6.76 -31.13
N HIS A 211 11.57 -6.48 -31.52
CA HIS A 211 12.62 -6.10 -30.58
C HIS A 211 12.25 -4.84 -29.77
N LYS A 212 11.81 -3.77 -30.45
CA LYS A 212 11.44 -2.50 -29.78
C LYS A 212 10.24 -2.67 -28.83
N LEU A 213 9.20 -3.38 -29.26
CA LEU A 213 8.03 -3.63 -28.42
C LEU A 213 8.32 -4.60 -27.27
N THR A 214 9.22 -5.58 -27.47
CA THR A 214 9.69 -6.47 -26.40
C THR A 214 10.46 -5.69 -25.33
N TRP A 215 11.34 -4.78 -25.74
CA TRP A 215 11.98 -3.84 -24.82
C TRP A 215 10.96 -3.00 -24.05
N GLY A 216 10.00 -2.39 -24.75
CA GLY A 216 8.92 -1.63 -24.12
C GLY A 216 8.10 -2.44 -23.12
N LEU A 217 7.79 -3.71 -23.44
CA LEU A 217 7.01 -4.60 -22.58
C LEU A 217 7.76 -5.05 -21.33
N ILE A 218 9.05 -5.40 -21.45
CA ILE A 218 9.89 -5.78 -20.30
C ILE A 218 10.12 -4.57 -19.40
N PHE A 219 10.32 -3.38 -20.00
CA PHE A 219 10.44 -2.14 -19.24
C PHE A 219 9.15 -1.77 -18.51
N PHE A 220 8.00 -1.93 -19.18
CA PHE A 220 6.68 -1.83 -18.57
C PHE A 220 6.54 -2.81 -17.39
N HIS A 221 6.89 -4.08 -17.59
CA HIS A 221 6.83 -5.12 -16.55
C HIS A 221 7.66 -4.74 -15.31
N ALA A 222 8.91 -4.28 -15.52
CA ALA A 222 9.78 -3.84 -14.44
C ALA A 222 9.22 -2.58 -13.72
N ILE A 223 8.61 -1.64 -14.45
CA ILE A 223 7.95 -0.47 -13.85
C ILE A 223 6.76 -0.89 -12.98
N VAL A 224 5.87 -1.76 -13.46
CA VAL A 224 4.65 -2.10 -12.70
C VAL A 224 4.99 -2.88 -11.42
N GLN A 225 6.03 -3.71 -11.46
CA GLN A 225 6.60 -4.38 -10.28
C GLN A 225 7.17 -3.35 -9.28
N GLU A 226 8.04 -2.45 -9.74
CA GLU A 226 8.69 -1.47 -8.87
C GLU A 226 7.74 -0.40 -8.34
N ARG A 227 6.67 -0.04 -9.09
CA ARG A 227 5.68 0.95 -8.62
C ARG A 227 5.00 0.54 -7.31
N ARG A 228 4.98 -0.76 -6.97
CA ARG A 228 4.50 -1.27 -5.67
C ARG A 228 5.22 -0.65 -4.47
N LYS A 229 6.48 -0.23 -4.62
CA LYS A 229 7.26 0.37 -3.53
C LYS A 229 6.69 1.70 -3.04
N PHE A 230 6.02 2.45 -3.91
CA PHE A 230 5.44 3.76 -3.58
C PHE A 230 4.08 3.70 -2.88
N GLY A 231 3.60 2.49 -2.52
CA GLY A 231 2.32 2.33 -1.83
C GLY A 231 1.16 2.94 -2.65
N PRO A 232 0.23 3.66 -2.00
CA PRO A 232 -0.96 4.24 -2.64
C PRO A 232 -0.70 5.26 -3.78
N LEU A 233 0.51 5.83 -3.86
CA LEU A 233 0.93 6.67 -4.98
C LEU A 233 1.25 5.84 -6.23
N GLY A 234 1.71 4.60 -6.02
CA GLY A 234 1.97 3.62 -7.07
C GLY A 234 0.71 2.90 -7.49
N TRP A 235 0.11 2.20 -6.53
CA TRP A 235 -1.09 1.38 -6.66
C TRP A 235 -1.93 1.50 -5.38
N ASN A 236 -3.25 1.66 -5.50
CA ASN A 236 -4.15 1.60 -4.35
C ASN A 236 -4.06 0.21 -3.69
N ILE A 237 -4.05 -0.86 -4.49
CA ILE A 237 -3.86 -2.24 -4.04
C ILE A 237 -2.51 -2.75 -4.53
N ARG A 238 -1.75 -3.40 -3.65
CA ARG A 238 -0.43 -3.96 -3.99
C ARG A 238 -0.59 -5.24 -4.83
N TYR A 239 -0.70 -5.08 -6.15
CA TYR A 239 -0.73 -6.20 -7.08
C TYR A 239 0.62 -6.89 -7.22
N GLU A 240 0.57 -8.14 -7.62
CA GLU A 240 1.74 -8.95 -7.92
C GLU A 240 1.72 -9.28 -9.41
N PHE A 241 2.74 -8.81 -10.13
CA PHE A 241 2.96 -9.14 -11.54
C PHE A 241 4.15 -10.09 -11.62
N ASN A 242 3.98 -11.20 -12.32
CA ASN A 242 4.96 -12.28 -12.35
C ASN A 242 5.48 -12.56 -13.77
N ASP A 243 6.44 -13.48 -13.87
CA ASP A 243 7.06 -13.82 -15.15
C ASP A 243 6.06 -14.47 -16.13
N SER A 244 5.03 -15.18 -15.65
CA SER A 244 3.98 -15.73 -16.51
C SER A 244 3.16 -14.65 -17.22
N ASP A 245 2.95 -13.49 -16.61
CA ASP A 245 2.27 -12.36 -17.26
C ASP A 245 3.11 -11.80 -18.42
N LEU A 246 4.43 -11.74 -18.22
CA LEU A 246 5.38 -11.29 -19.22
C LEU A 246 5.50 -12.30 -20.38
N GLU A 247 5.64 -13.59 -20.07
CA GLU A 247 5.74 -14.67 -21.06
C GLU A 247 4.48 -14.78 -21.92
N THR A 248 3.30 -14.71 -21.28
CA THR A 248 2.01 -14.74 -21.99
C THR A 248 1.88 -13.51 -22.90
N SER A 249 2.24 -12.33 -22.39
CA SER A 249 2.13 -11.08 -23.16
C SER A 249 3.12 -11.00 -24.33
N THR A 250 4.36 -11.46 -24.15
CA THR A 250 5.35 -11.53 -25.24
C THR A 250 4.93 -12.52 -26.32
N THR A 251 4.37 -13.67 -25.92
CA THR A 251 3.87 -14.69 -26.84
C THR A 251 2.65 -14.21 -27.64
N MET A 252 1.67 -13.59 -26.98
CA MET A 252 0.50 -13.01 -27.64
C MET A 252 0.88 -11.84 -28.56
N MET A 253 1.81 -10.98 -28.14
CA MET A 253 2.35 -9.91 -28.98
C MET A 253 2.98 -10.48 -30.26
N LYS A 254 3.80 -11.54 -30.14
CA LYS A 254 4.41 -12.21 -31.30
C LYS A 254 3.35 -12.72 -32.27
N MET A 255 2.31 -13.37 -31.75
CA MET A 255 1.20 -13.92 -32.54
C MET A 255 0.47 -12.80 -33.30
N LEU A 256 0.05 -11.74 -32.61
CA LEU A 256 -0.67 -10.60 -33.22
C LEU A 256 0.16 -9.88 -34.29
N LEU A 257 1.48 -9.74 -34.08
CA LEU A 257 2.37 -9.11 -35.06
C LEU A 257 2.61 -9.98 -36.29
N ASN A 258 2.52 -11.30 -36.18
CA ASN A 258 2.69 -12.21 -37.30
C ASN A 258 1.40 -12.36 -38.14
N GLU A 259 0.22 -12.32 -37.51
CA GLU A 259 -1.07 -12.50 -38.20
C GLU A 259 -1.53 -11.26 -38.95
N GLN A 260 -1.27 -10.07 -38.42
CA GLN A 260 -1.75 -8.80 -39.00
C GLN A 260 -0.65 -8.14 -39.83
N GLU A 261 -0.97 -7.57 -41.01
CA GLU A 261 0.01 -6.84 -41.82
C GLU A 261 0.44 -5.52 -41.15
N GLN A 262 -0.52 -4.79 -40.58
CA GLN A 262 -0.28 -3.56 -39.82
C GLN A 262 -0.16 -3.85 -38.33
N ILE A 263 0.48 -2.95 -37.58
CA ILE A 263 0.62 -3.08 -36.12
C ILE A 263 -0.75 -2.83 -35.46
N PRO A 264 -1.35 -3.82 -34.77
CA PRO A 264 -2.69 -3.68 -34.21
C PRO A 264 -2.61 -3.04 -32.80
N TRP A 265 -2.32 -1.72 -32.75
CA TRP A 265 -2.09 -0.98 -31.49
C TRP A 265 -3.21 -1.15 -30.47
N ASP A 266 -4.47 -0.99 -30.88
CA ASP A 266 -5.62 -1.10 -29.98
C ASP A 266 -5.77 -2.52 -29.42
N ALA A 267 -5.52 -3.54 -30.25
CA ALA A 267 -5.56 -4.94 -29.81
C ALA A 267 -4.41 -5.24 -28.83
N LEU A 268 -3.20 -4.75 -29.08
CA LEU A 268 -2.06 -4.92 -28.17
C LEU A 268 -2.33 -4.24 -26.82
N LEU A 269 -2.81 -3.00 -26.84
CA LEU A 269 -3.15 -2.26 -25.61
C LEU A 269 -4.28 -2.94 -24.82
N PHE A 270 -5.29 -3.48 -25.51
CA PHE A 270 -6.40 -4.17 -24.88
C PHE A 270 -5.96 -5.53 -24.31
N VAL A 271 -5.31 -6.39 -25.09
CA VAL A 271 -4.90 -7.72 -24.65
C VAL A 271 -3.90 -7.64 -23.50
N ILE A 272 -2.87 -6.81 -23.62
CA ILE A 272 -1.85 -6.70 -22.57
C ILE A 272 -2.39 -5.94 -21.36
N GLY A 273 -3.07 -4.80 -21.60
CA GLY A 273 -3.53 -3.91 -20.53
C GLY A 273 -4.79 -4.36 -19.80
N GLU A 274 -5.77 -4.95 -20.48
CA GLU A 274 -7.04 -5.37 -19.86
C GLU A 274 -7.08 -6.83 -19.46
N ILE A 275 -6.52 -7.71 -20.29
CA ILE A 275 -6.66 -9.16 -20.12
C ILE A 275 -5.47 -9.71 -19.33
N ASN A 276 -4.24 -9.55 -19.85
CA ASN A 276 -3.07 -10.19 -19.25
C ASN A 276 -2.70 -9.55 -17.91
N TYR A 277 -2.31 -8.28 -17.92
CA TYR A 277 -1.97 -7.56 -16.68
C TYR A 277 -3.25 -7.07 -15.98
N GLY A 278 -4.22 -6.57 -16.74
CA GLY A 278 -5.49 -6.09 -16.21
C GLY A 278 -6.33 -7.17 -15.54
N GLY A 279 -6.16 -8.45 -15.89
CA GLY A 279 -6.82 -9.56 -15.21
C GLY A 279 -6.46 -9.70 -13.73
N ARG A 280 -5.29 -9.17 -13.32
CA ARG A 280 -4.87 -9.13 -11.90
C ARG A 280 -5.39 -7.90 -11.15
N VAL A 281 -5.74 -6.86 -11.88
CA VAL A 281 -6.08 -5.55 -11.30
C VAL A 281 -7.57 -5.49 -11.01
N THR A 282 -7.91 -5.38 -9.74
CA THR A 282 -9.29 -5.40 -9.24
C THR A 282 -9.91 -4.00 -9.11
N ASP A 283 -9.09 -2.96 -8.92
CA ASP A 283 -9.54 -1.58 -8.74
C ASP A 283 -9.50 -0.83 -10.08
N ASP A 284 -10.60 -0.14 -10.42
CA ASP A 284 -10.72 0.55 -11.71
C ASP A 284 -9.73 1.72 -11.85
N TRP A 285 -9.37 2.38 -10.75
CA TRP A 285 -8.39 3.47 -10.76
C TRP A 285 -6.98 2.96 -11.00
N ASP A 286 -6.64 1.82 -10.40
CA ASP A 286 -5.40 1.13 -10.70
C ASP A 286 -5.39 0.59 -12.14
N ARG A 287 -6.51 0.07 -12.65
CA ARG A 287 -6.63 -0.36 -14.06
C ARG A 287 -6.41 0.80 -15.03
N ARG A 288 -6.96 1.98 -14.73
CA ARG A 288 -6.71 3.22 -15.46
C ARG A 288 -5.22 3.59 -15.45
N CYS A 289 -4.56 3.49 -14.29
CA CYS A 289 -3.13 3.74 -14.14
C CYS A 289 -2.30 2.76 -14.99
N LEU A 290 -2.57 1.46 -14.89
CA LEU A 290 -1.89 0.39 -15.64
C LEU A 290 -1.92 0.65 -17.15
N LYS A 291 -3.10 0.94 -17.70
CA LYS A 291 -3.25 1.29 -19.13
C LYS A 291 -2.43 2.51 -19.51
N THR A 292 -2.44 3.53 -18.67
CA THR A 292 -1.71 4.79 -18.92
C THR A 292 -0.21 4.56 -18.94
N ILE A 293 0.31 3.70 -18.05
CA ILE A 293 1.71 3.28 -18.08
C ILE A 293 2.01 2.51 -19.37
N LEU A 294 1.16 1.56 -19.77
CA LEU A 294 1.37 0.75 -20.97
C LEU A 294 1.40 1.62 -22.25
N LYS A 295 0.48 2.59 -22.38
CA LYS A 295 0.42 3.52 -23.52
C LYS A 295 1.73 4.26 -23.77
N LYS A 296 2.50 4.54 -22.72
CA LYS A 296 3.82 5.19 -22.83
C LYS A 296 4.83 4.37 -23.62
N PHE A 297 4.70 3.05 -23.61
CA PHE A 297 5.57 2.11 -24.30
C PHE A 297 4.98 1.62 -25.62
N TYR A 298 3.64 1.57 -25.71
CA TYR A 298 2.90 1.08 -26.87
C TYR A 298 2.28 2.25 -27.63
N ILE A 299 3.15 3.04 -28.26
CA ILE A 299 2.79 4.17 -29.12
C ILE A 299 3.70 4.18 -30.36
N LYS A 300 3.26 4.82 -31.45
CA LYS A 300 4.00 4.80 -32.72
C LYS A 300 5.37 5.46 -32.61
N GLU A 301 5.45 6.53 -31.85
CA GLU A 301 6.64 7.33 -31.56
C GLU A 301 7.70 6.49 -30.84
N ALA A 302 7.31 5.49 -30.05
CA ALA A 302 8.26 4.57 -29.42
C ALA A 302 9.01 3.69 -30.43
N LEU A 303 8.59 3.65 -31.69
CA LEU A 303 9.36 3.00 -32.75
C LEU A 303 10.47 3.88 -33.31
N GLU A 304 10.54 5.16 -32.96
CA GLU A 304 11.61 6.08 -33.36
C GLU A 304 12.81 5.95 -32.40
N ASP A 305 14.03 5.97 -32.94
CA ASP A 305 15.26 5.83 -32.13
C ASP A 305 15.50 7.02 -31.18
N THR A 306 14.79 8.13 -31.39
CA THR A 306 14.86 9.35 -30.58
C THR A 306 13.90 9.37 -29.40
N TYR A 307 12.99 8.39 -29.31
CA TYR A 307 11.97 8.38 -28.26
C TYR A 307 12.57 8.07 -26.89
N GLN A 308 12.17 8.87 -25.90
CA GLN A 308 12.67 8.79 -24.53
C GLN A 308 11.53 8.41 -23.60
N PHE A 309 11.78 7.43 -22.73
CA PHE A 309 10.79 6.98 -21.75
C PHE A 309 10.72 7.86 -20.52
N SER A 310 11.59 8.84 -20.34
CA SER A 310 11.46 9.83 -19.28
C SER A 310 12.09 11.15 -19.70
N GLN A 311 11.93 12.17 -18.87
CA GLN A 311 12.61 13.46 -19.07
C GLN A 311 14.14 13.31 -19.05
N SER A 312 14.64 12.23 -18.43
CA SER A 312 16.05 11.87 -18.46
C SER A 312 16.37 11.11 -19.75
N LYS A 313 17.37 11.59 -20.50
CA LYS A 313 17.88 10.94 -21.72
C LYS A 313 18.52 9.57 -21.49
N ILE A 314 18.59 9.12 -20.24
CA ILE A 314 19.20 7.85 -19.84
C ILE A 314 18.30 6.68 -20.21
N TYR A 315 16.97 6.84 -20.16
CA TYR A 315 16.01 5.75 -20.36
C TYR A 315 15.39 5.82 -21.76
N GLN A 316 15.92 5.02 -22.68
CA GLN A 316 15.48 4.93 -24.07
C GLN A 316 15.54 3.47 -24.55
N ILE A 317 15.06 3.22 -25.76
CA ILE A 317 15.25 1.92 -26.40
C ILE A 317 16.68 1.86 -26.94
N PRO A 318 17.52 0.90 -26.51
CA PRO A 318 18.85 0.73 -27.09
C PRO A 318 18.76 0.29 -28.55
N LYS A 319 19.86 0.46 -29.28
CA LYS A 319 19.94 0.00 -30.68
C LYS A 319 19.66 -1.50 -30.77
N ILE A 320 19.00 -1.90 -31.85
CA ILE A 320 18.65 -3.30 -32.07
C ILE A 320 19.94 -4.13 -32.17
N GLY A 321 20.09 -5.06 -31.24
CA GLY A 321 21.23 -5.97 -31.15
C GLY A 321 20.83 -7.32 -30.54
N GLN A 322 21.83 -8.05 -30.08
CA GLN A 322 21.69 -9.30 -29.34
C GLN A 322 21.35 -9.04 -27.86
N ILE A 323 20.97 -10.08 -27.13
CA ILE A 323 20.70 -10.00 -25.69
C ILE A 323 21.88 -9.42 -24.90
N ALA A 324 23.11 -9.73 -25.30
CA ALA A 324 24.31 -9.18 -24.67
C ALA A 324 24.33 -7.63 -24.73
N ASP A 325 23.91 -7.03 -25.84
CA ASP A 325 23.87 -5.57 -26.01
C ASP A 325 22.82 -4.93 -25.10
N TYR A 326 21.65 -5.57 -24.98
CA TYR A 326 20.58 -5.16 -24.06
C TYR A 326 21.05 -5.22 -22.60
N ILE A 327 21.73 -6.31 -22.20
CA ILE A 327 22.27 -6.47 -20.85
C ILE A 327 23.34 -5.41 -20.55
N GLN A 328 24.25 -5.14 -21.50
CA GLN A 328 25.28 -4.12 -21.34
C GLN A 328 24.66 -2.72 -21.14
N TYR A 329 23.60 -2.39 -21.89
CA TYR A 329 22.87 -1.15 -21.67
C TYR A 329 22.21 -1.10 -20.29
N ILE A 330 21.60 -2.20 -19.81
CA ILE A 330 21.03 -2.28 -18.45
C ILE A 330 22.11 -2.08 -17.39
N GLU A 331 23.32 -2.63 -17.60
CA GLU A 331 24.44 -2.45 -16.68
C GLU A 331 24.94 -1.02 -16.60
N SER A 332 24.74 -0.21 -17.65
CA SER A 332 25.05 1.23 -17.63
C SER A 332 24.03 2.08 -16.84
N LEU A 333 22.85 1.54 -16.53
CA LEU A 333 21.81 2.27 -15.79
C LEU A 333 22.23 2.55 -14.33
N PRO A 334 21.78 3.68 -13.75
CA PRO A 334 22.05 4.00 -12.36
C PRO A 334 21.39 3.00 -11.40
N LEU A 335 22.01 2.80 -10.23
CA LEU A 335 21.49 1.90 -9.20
C LEU A 335 20.30 2.50 -8.44
N ASN A 336 20.27 3.82 -8.26
CA ASN A 336 19.13 4.55 -7.72
C ASN A 336 18.36 5.19 -8.87
N GLU A 337 17.08 4.87 -9.00
CA GLU A 337 16.25 5.42 -10.08
C GLU A 337 15.63 6.76 -9.72
N ASP A 338 15.50 7.62 -10.74
CA ASP A 338 14.71 8.83 -10.67
C ASP A 338 13.21 8.49 -10.73
N PRO A 339 12.37 8.98 -9.79
CA PRO A 339 10.90 8.80 -9.82
C PRO A 339 10.25 9.14 -11.16
N ALA A 340 10.84 10.04 -11.95
CA ALA A 340 10.37 10.41 -13.27
C ALA A 340 10.27 9.20 -14.23
N VAL A 341 11.12 8.16 -14.06
CA VAL A 341 11.03 6.93 -14.87
C VAL A 341 9.70 6.22 -14.67
N PHE A 342 9.18 6.22 -13.43
CA PHE A 342 7.89 5.66 -13.07
C PHE A 342 6.72 6.61 -13.40
N GLY A 343 7.00 7.82 -13.92
CA GLY A 343 6.00 8.86 -14.12
C GLY A 343 5.62 9.60 -12.83
N MET A 344 6.44 9.52 -11.77
CA MET A 344 6.20 10.15 -10.47
C MET A 344 7.10 11.37 -10.23
N ASN A 345 6.73 12.20 -9.26
CA ASN A 345 7.52 13.33 -8.77
C ASN A 345 8.56 12.84 -7.74
N GLU A 346 9.65 13.60 -7.53
CA GLU A 346 10.67 13.34 -6.50
C GLU A 346 10.08 13.11 -5.10
N ASN A 347 8.96 13.77 -4.77
CA ASN A 347 8.27 13.61 -3.49
C ASN A 347 7.78 12.17 -3.25
N ALA A 348 7.57 11.37 -4.30
CA ALA A 348 7.25 9.94 -4.15
C ALA A 348 8.39 9.17 -3.46
N ASN A 349 9.65 9.51 -3.76
CA ASN A 349 10.80 8.94 -3.05
C ASN A 349 10.84 9.37 -1.59
N ILE A 350 10.48 10.62 -1.28
CA ILE A 350 10.41 11.11 0.10
C ILE A 350 9.37 10.31 0.88
N THR A 351 8.16 10.14 0.32
CA THR A 351 7.09 9.36 0.94
C THR A 351 7.47 7.89 1.13
N PHE A 352 8.11 7.28 0.13
CA PHE A 352 8.62 5.90 0.26
C PHE A 352 9.66 5.77 1.38
N GLN A 353 10.64 6.66 1.41
CA GLN A 353 11.71 6.66 2.41
C GLN A 353 11.18 6.89 3.84
N ASP A 354 10.16 7.73 3.98
CA ASP A 354 9.45 8.00 5.23
C ASP A 354 8.67 6.76 5.73
N GLN A 355 8.02 6.03 4.83
CA GLN A 355 7.33 4.77 5.16
C GLN A 355 8.31 3.70 5.64
N GLU A 356 9.42 3.50 4.93
CA GLU A 356 10.45 2.52 5.33
C GLU A 356 11.10 2.89 6.66
N SER A 357 11.40 4.18 6.86
CA SER A 357 11.95 4.68 8.13
C SER A 357 10.97 4.45 9.29
N THR A 358 9.68 4.77 9.09
CA THR A 358 8.63 4.55 10.10
C THR A 358 8.52 3.06 10.45
N LYS A 359 8.49 2.18 9.44
CA LYS A 359 8.39 0.72 9.62
C LYS A 359 9.54 0.17 10.47
N ILE A 360 10.76 0.67 10.26
CA ILE A 360 11.92 0.24 11.06
C ILE A 360 11.87 0.77 12.49
N ILE A 361 11.44 2.02 12.69
CA ILE A 361 11.23 2.55 14.04
C ILE A 361 10.15 1.75 14.78
N ASP A 362 9.03 1.44 14.13
CA ASP A 362 7.96 0.61 14.71
C ASP A 362 8.47 -0.79 15.07
N THR A 363 9.32 -1.37 14.21
CA THR A 363 9.95 -2.68 14.46
C THR A 363 10.86 -2.61 15.69
N ILE A 364 11.71 -1.58 15.80
CA ILE A 364 12.58 -1.36 16.96
C ILE A 364 11.75 -1.21 18.25
N LEU A 365 10.69 -0.40 18.21
CA LEU A 365 9.78 -0.23 19.35
C LEU A 365 9.12 -1.55 19.76
N SER A 366 8.78 -2.42 18.80
CA SER A 366 8.16 -3.72 19.07
C SER A 366 9.10 -4.73 19.76
N ILE A 367 10.41 -4.59 19.56
CA ILE A 367 11.44 -5.49 20.13
C ILE A 367 11.96 -4.98 21.48
N GLN A 368 11.77 -3.70 21.81
CA GLN A 368 12.31 -3.10 23.02
C GLN A 368 11.83 -3.82 24.30
N PRO A 369 12.74 -4.26 25.19
CA PRO A 369 12.38 -4.92 26.43
C PRO A 369 11.60 -3.96 27.35
N ARG A 370 10.37 -4.37 27.66
CA ARG A 370 9.34 -3.56 28.36
C ARG A 370 9.66 -3.27 29.84
N ILE A 371 10.74 -3.84 30.37
CA ILE A 371 11.14 -3.76 31.80
C ILE A 371 12.35 -2.83 31.98
N SER A 372 12.72 -2.02 30.98
CA SER A 372 13.77 -1.01 31.19
C SER A 372 13.21 0.15 32.04
N SER A 373 13.43 0.02 33.35
CA SER A 373 13.36 1.03 34.39
C SER A 373 14.13 2.29 33.99
N GLY A 374 13.46 3.22 33.31
CA GLY A 374 14.10 4.44 32.81
C GLY A 374 13.16 5.48 32.23
N SER A 375 11.88 5.52 32.64
CA SER A 375 11.06 6.70 32.38
C SER A 375 11.64 7.87 33.19
N SER A 376 12.16 8.88 32.49
CA SER A 376 12.73 10.11 33.05
C SER A 376 11.74 10.95 33.89
N SER A 377 10.46 10.53 33.98
CA SER A 377 9.42 11.16 34.78
C SER A 377 9.09 10.45 36.10
N GLY A 378 9.66 9.27 36.39
CA GLY A 378 9.36 8.52 37.62
C GLY A 378 7.91 8.01 37.74
N GLN A 379 7.08 8.19 36.70
CA GLN A 379 5.70 7.69 36.67
C GLN A 379 5.67 6.23 36.21
N THR A 380 4.83 5.44 36.87
CA THR A 380 4.55 4.07 36.43
C THR A 380 3.69 4.09 35.15
N PRO A 381 3.78 3.06 34.30
CA PRO A 381 2.90 2.93 33.13
C PRO A 381 1.40 3.10 33.48
N ASP A 382 0.99 2.58 34.63
CA ASP A 382 -0.39 2.72 35.14
C ASP A 382 -0.77 4.17 35.42
N GLN A 383 0.13 4.96 36.02
CA GLN A 383 -0.13 6.39 36.29
C GLN A 383 -0.26 7.19 35.00
N ILE A 384 0.54 6.86 33.97
CA ILE A 384 0.46 7.50 32.65
C ILE A 384 -0.90 7.21 32.02
N VAL A 385 -1.30 5.93 31.97
CA VAL A 385 -2.59 5.53 31.38
C VAL A 385 -3.76 6.11 32.17
N GLN A 386 -3.73 6.12 33.50
CA GLN A 386 -4.77 6.75 34.32
C GLN A 386 -4.90 8.26 34.04
N THR A 387 -3.77 8.96 33.88
CA THR A 387 -3.77 10.39 33.55
C THR A 387 -4.40 10.64 32.18
N LEU A 388 -4.06 9.80 31.19
CA LEU A 388 -4.66 9.85 29.85
C LEU A 388 -6.15 9.55 29.88
N VAL A 389 -6.57 8.52 30.62
CA VAL A 389 -7.98 8.15 30.78
C VAL A 389 -8.78 9.32 31.35
N LYS A 390 -8.28 9.97 32.41
CA LYS A 390 -8.92 11.15 33.01
C LYS A 390 -9.00 12.32 32.01
N SER A 391 -7.87 12.68 31.39
CA SER A 391 -7.80 13.78 30.44
C SER A 391 -8.73 13.60 29.23
N ILE A 392 -8.79 12.39 28.67
CA ILE A 392 -9.68 12.10 27.54
C ILE A 392 -11.13 12.13 28.01
N THR A 393 -11.46 11.50 29.15
CA THR A 393 -12.83 11.44 29.68
C THR A 393 -13.40 12.81 29.98
N GLU A 394 -12.63 13.70 30.61
CA GLU A 394 -13.03 15.09 30.90
C GLU A 394 -13.18 15.92 29.62
N GLY A 395 -12.38 15.63 28.61
CA GLY A 395 -12.39 16.34 27.34
C GLY A 395 -13.39 15.80 26.30
N LEU A 396 -14.13 14.72 26.57
CA LEU A 396 -15.06 14.12 25.62
C LEU A 396 -16.27 15.03 25.37
N PRO A 397 -16.64 15.27 24.10
CA PRO A 397 -17.88 15.97 23.78
C PRO A 397 -19.13 15.25 24.32
N ASN A 398 -20.18 16.02 24.60
CA ASN A 398 -21.47 15.48 25.02
C ASN A 398 -22.16 14.71 23.88
N ILE A 399 -23.02 13.77 24.25
CA ILE A 399 -23.87 13.03 23.31
C ILE A 399 -24.84 14.01 22.67
N LEU A 400 -24.91 14.00 21.33
CA LEU A 400 -25.74 14.91 20.56
C LEU A 400 -27.20 14.43 20.60
N GLN A 401 -28.12 15.25 21.08
CA GLN A 401 -29.54 14.91 21.16
C GLN A 401 -30.38 15.68 20.14
N ARG A 402 -31.32 15.01 19.49
CA ARG A 402 -32.24 15.66 18.54
C ARG A 402 -33.04 16.81 19.16
N SER A 403 -33.33 16.74 20.46
CA SER A 403 -34.02 17.78 21.23
C SER A 403 -33.29 19.13 21.25
N GLU A 404 -31.97 19.12 21.09
CA GLU A 404 -31.13 20.32 21.06
C GLU A 404 -31.11 21.00 19.68
N GLY A 405 -31.70 20.34 18.67
CA GLY A 405 -31.66 20.81 17.29
C GLY A 405 -32.65 21.92 16.98
N ASN A 406 -32.29 22.75 16.00
CA ASN A 406 -33.20 23.75 15.44
C ASN A 406 -34.44 23.05 14.86
N LYS A 407 -35.64 23.54 15.18
CA LYS A 407 -36.90 22.95 14.70
C LYS A 407 -37.03 23.07 13.18
N ASP A 408 -36.52 24.16 12.62
CA ASP A 408 -36.64 24.51 11.19
C ASP A 408 -36.01 23.45 10.27
N ILE A 409 -34.91 22.83 10.69
CA ILE A 409 -34.24 21.79 9.88
C ILE A 409 -34.99 20.46 9.88
N PHE A 410 -35.90 20.24 10.82
CA PHE A 410 -36.67 18.99 10.93
C PHE A 410 -38.13 19.14 10.49
N GLU A 411 -38.52 20.33 10.01
CA GLU A 411 -39.85 20.53 9.43
C GLU A 411 -40.03 19.66 8.19
N THR A 412 -41.15 18.95 8.15
CA THR A 412 -41.49 18.08 7.03
C THR A 412 -42.02 18.91 5.86
N ASP A 413 -41.57 18.58 4.66
CA ASP A 413 -42.09 19.16 3.43
C ASP A 413 -43.59 18.83 3.23
N GLN A 414 -44.25 19.42 2.23
CA GLN A 414 -45.67 19.24 1.89
C GLN A 414 -46.09 17.75 1.71
N LYS A 415 -45.12 16.86 1.47
CA LYS A 415 -45.29 15.40 1.34
C LYS A 415 -45.03 14.62 2.64
N GLY A 416 -44.86 15.29 3.78
CA GLY A 416 -44.59 14.68 5.08
C GLY A 416 -43.18 14.11 5.25
N LEU A 417 -42.25 14.45 4.35
CA LEU A 417 -40.88 13.93 4.35
C LEU A 417 -39.92 14.92 5.01
N ILE A 418 -39.02 14.40 5.85
CA ILE A 418 -37.91 15.17 6.42
C ILE A 418 -36.93 15.54 5.28
N PRO A 419 -36.35 16.76 5.28
CA PRO A 419 -35.32 17.14 4.34
C PRO A 419 -34.16 16.12 4.31
N SER A 420 -33.65 15.82 3.11
CA SER A 420 -32.63 14.78 2.94
C SER A 420 -31.36 15.06 3.74
N LEU A 421 -30.90 16.32 3.76
CA LEU A 421 -29.74 16.73 4.55
C LEU A 421 -29.93 16.56 6.06
N SER A 422 -31.16 16.73 6.55
CA SER A 422 -31.48 16.52 7.97
C SER A 422 -31.51 15.04 8.33
N THR A 423 -31.93 14.18 7.39
CA THR A 423 -31.79 12.72 7.53
C THR A 423 -30.32 12.31 7.63
N VAL A 424 -29.45 12.89 6.80
CA VAL A 424 -28.00 12.66 6.87
C VAL A 424 -27.45 13.08 8.23
N LEU A 425 -27.81 14.27 8.71
CA LEU A 425 -27.40 14.76 10.03
C LEU A 425 -27.78 13.77 11.16
N LEU A 426 -29.01 13.25 11.17
CA LEU A 426 -29.45 12.27 12.17
C LEU A 426 -28.65 10.97 12.13
N GLN A 427 -28.32 10.48 10.94
CA GLN A 427 -27.50 9.28 10.76
C GLN A 427 -26.07 9.52 11.27
N GLU A 428 -25.47 10.65 10.91
CA GLU A 428 -24.14 11.07 11.37
C GLU A 428 -24.09 11.19 12.90
N MET A 429 -25.07 11.87 13.51
CA MET A 429 -25.20 11.96 14.97
C MET A 429 -25.27 10.59 15.63
N THR A 430 -26.04 9.65 15.07
CA THR A 430 -26.16 8.29 15.60
C THR A 430 -24.80 7.58 15.61
N LYS A 431 -24.00 7.75 14.55
CA LYS A 431 -22.65 7.17 14.46
C LYS A 431 -21.69 7.79 15.46
N PHE A 432 -21.64 9.13 15.57
CA PHE A 432 -20.81 9.80 16.57
C PHE A 432 -21.21 9.44 17.99
N ASN A 433 -22.50 9.40 18.31
CA ASN A 433 -22.98 9.03 19.64
C ASN A 433 -22.62 7.58 20.01
N THR A 434 -22.69 6.66 19.05
CA THR A 434 -22.25 5.28 19.23
C THR A 434 -20.76 5.22 19.57
N LEU A 435 -19.92 5.96 18.82
CA LEU A 435 -18.48 6.04 19.07
C LEU A 435 -18.17 6.67 20.44
N LEU A 436 -18.77 7.82 20.77
CA LEU A 436 -18.57 8.52 22.05
C LEU A 436 -18.97 7.64 23.24
N SER A 437 -20.09 6.92 23.13
CA SER A 437 -20.56 5.98 24.16
C SER A 437 -19.58 4.82 24.34
N GLN A 438 -19.04 4.27 23.24
CA GLN A 438 -18.04 3.21 23.30
C GLN A 438 -16.75 3.68 23.97
N ILE A 439 -16.22 4.84 23.59
CA ILE A 439 -15.00 5.42 24.18
C ILE A 439 -15.22 5.63 25.68
N LYS A 440 -16.33 6.29 26.07
CA LYS A 440 -16.63 6.57 27.47
C LYS A 440 -16.71 5.30 28.30
N ARG A 441 -17.40 4.27 27.83
CA ARG A 441 -17.49 2.97 28.52
C ARG A 441 -16.12 2.34 28.67
N THR A 442 -15.36 2.22 27.58
CA THR A 442 -14.04 1.59 27.60
C THR A 442 -13.07 2.32 28.52
N LEU A 443 -13.09 3.65 28.57
CA LEU A 443 -12.23 4.44 29.46
C LEU A 443 -12.59 4.27 30.93
N ILE A 444 -13.89 4.25 31.27
CA ILE A 444 -14.36 3.99 32.63
C ILE A 444 -13.96 2.58 33.08
N ASP A 445 -14.20 1.57 32.25
CA ASP A 445 -13.88 0.18 32.56
C ASP A 445 -12.37 -0.03 32.69
N LEU A 446 -11.56 0.64 31.86
CA LEU A 446 -10.11 0.60 31.95
C LEU A 446 -9.59 1.26 33.23
N GLY A 447 -10.14 2.42 33.61
CA GLY A 447 -9.77 3.09 34.86
C GLY A 447 -10.00 2.19 36.07
N LYS A 448 -11.19 1.56 36.14
CA LYS A 448 -11.56 0.60 37.19
C LYS A 448 -10.70 -0.66 37.17
N ALA A 449 -10.32 -1.15 36.00
CA ALA A 449 -9.46 -2.32 35.88
C ALA A 449 -8.04 -2.05 36.40
N ILE A 450 -7.48 -0.86 36.15
CA ILE A 450 -6.17 -0.45 36.70
C ILE A 450 -6.24 -0.29 38.23
N GLU A 451 -7.37 0.20 38.75
CA GLU A 451 -7.61 0.30 40.21
C GLU A 451 -7.90 -1.07 40.87
N GLY A 452 -8.05 -2.13 40.08
CA GLY A 452 -8.30 -3.50 40.57
C GLY A 452 -9.77 -3.79 40.92
N GLU A 453 -10.71 -2.91 40.56
CA GLU A 453 -12.14 -3.12 40.79
C GLU A 453 -12.78 -4.10 39.78
N ILE A 454 -12.22 -4.18 38.58
CA ILE A 454 -12.69 -5.05 37.48
C ILE A 454 -11.52 -5.88 36.96
N VAL A 455 -11.79 -7.12 36.52
CA VAL A 455 -10.78 -7.99 35.91
C VAL A 455 -10.34 -7.44 34.56
N MET A 456 -9.03 -7.36 34.34
CA MET A 456 -8.43 -6.97 33.07
C MET A 456 -8.75 -8.01 31.99
N SER A 457 -9.65 -7.67 31.07
CA SER A 457 -9.98 -8.50 29.91
C SER A 457 -8.92 -8.34 28.82
N PHE A 458 -8.83 -9.30 27.89
CA PHE A 458 -7.94 -9.18 26.72
C PHE A 458 -8.17 -7.89 25.92
N GLU A 459 -9.42 -7.46 25.80
CA GLU A 459 -9.82 -6.23 25.12
C GLU A 459 -9.35 -4.96 25.85
N LEU A 460 -9.44 -4.94 27.19
CA LEU A 460 -8.95 -3.85 28.02
C LEU A 460 -7.41 -3.81 28.04
N ASP A 461 -6.76 -4.97 28.07
CA ASP A 461 -5.31 -5.11 27.99
C ASP A 461 -4.76 -4.55 26.66
N GLN A 462 -5.36 -4.91 25.53
CA GLN A 462 -5.01 -4.30 24.24
C GLN A 462 -5.24 -2.78 24.22
N THR A 463 -6.32 -2.31 24.84
CA THR A 463 -6.63 -0.88 24.93
C THR A 463 -5.56 -0.15 25.76
N TYR A 464 -5.18 -0.71 26.91
CA TYR A 464 -4.11 -0.20 27.76
C TYR A 464 -2.80 -0.01 26.98
N TYR A 465 -2.37 -1.05 26.25
CA TYR A 465 -1.16 -0.97 25.42
C TYR A 465 -1.29 0.04 24.29
N SER A 466 -2.47 0.13 23.66
CA SER A 466 -2.71 1.10 22.58
C SER A 466 -2.58 2.54 23.10
N LEU A 467 -3.17 2.84 24.27
CA LEU A 467 -3.09 4.17 24.88
C LEU A 467 -1.65 4.52 25.28
N LEU A 468 -0.92 3.57 25.86
CA LEU A 468 0.48 3.75 26.24
C LEU A 468 1.38 4.07 25.03
N ASN A 469 1.09 3.43 23.89
CA ASN A 469 1.84 3.62 22.64
C ASN A 469 1.30 4.74 21.73
N ASN A 470 0.42 5.61 22.23
CA ASN A 470 -0.20 6.69 21.44
C ASN A 470 -0.95 6.20 20.17
N GLN A 471 -1.54 5.02 20.25
CA GLN A 471 -2.32 4.37 19.19
C GLN A 471 -3.81 4.36 19.53
N VAL A 472 -4.67 4.49 18.52
CA VAL A 472 -6.12 4.40 18.71
C VAL A 472 -6.50 2.92 18.94
N PRO A 473 -7.14 2.55 20.06
CA PRO A 473 -7.55 1.18 20.35
C PRO A 473 -8.43 0.55 19.26
N ASN A 474 -8.20 -0.73 18.96
CA ASN A 474 -8.95 -1.48 17.94
C ASN A 474 -10.48 -1.49 18.17
N ILE A 475 -10.90 -1.52 19.43
CA ILE A 475 -12.33 -1.50 19.81
C ILE A 475 -13.00 -0.21 19.36
N TRP A 476 -12.27 0.92 19.41
CA TRP A 476 -12.79 2.20 18.93
C TRP A 476 -12.77 2.23 17.41
N GLN A 477 -11.69 1.75 16.77
CA GLN A 477 -11.58 1.70 15.31
C GLN A 477 -12.73 0.94 14.64
N LYS A 478 -13.22 -0.16 15.25
CA LYS A 478 -14.36 -0.94 14.74
C LYS A 478 -15.65 -0.13 14.59
N VAL A 479 -15.85 0.89 15.43
CA VAL A 479 -17.06 1.74 15.44
C VAL A 479 -16.75 3.18 15.05
N ALA A 480 -15.52 3.48 14.64
CA ALA A 480 -15.05 4.81 14.25
C ALA A 480 -15.04 4.99 12.73
N TYR A 481 -14.81 6.22 12.30
CA TYR A 481 -14.49 6.55 10.92
C TYR A 481 -13.04 6.12 10.60
N PRO A 482 -12.73 5.78 9.35
CA PRO A 482 -11.36 5.45 8.95
C PRO A 482 -10.41 6.63 9.21
N SER A 483 -9.28 6.36 9.88
CA SER A 483 -8.26 7.36 10.20
C SER A 483 -6.89 6.68 10.38
N LEU A 484 -5.82 7.39 10.02
CA LEU A 484 -4.44 6.96 10.26
C LEU A 484 -3.72 7.83 11.31
N LYS A 485 -4.44 8.77 11.94
CA LYS A 485 -3.88 9.65 12.98
C LYS A 485 -3.49 8.87 14.25
N PRO A 486 -2.39 9.26 14.91
CA PRO A 486 -2.09 8.78 16.26
C PRO A 486 -3.14 9.26 17.26
N LEU A 487 -3.21 8.62 18.43
CA LEU A 487 -4.26 8.85 19.43
C LEU A 487 -4.44 10.33 19.78
N ALA A 488 -3.35 11.06 20.07
CA ALA A 488 -3.40 12.47 20.43
C ALA A 488 -4.08 13.34 19.35
N SER A 489 -3.61 13.24 18.10
CA SER A 489 -4.21 13.97 16.96
C SER A 489 -5.64 13.50 16.66
N TRP A 490 -5.92 12.21 16.83
CA TRP A 490 -7.24 11.62 16.58
C TRP A 490 -8.30 12.13 17.56
N ILE A 491 -7.96 12.31 18.83
CA ILE A 491 -8.90 12.86 19.83
C ILE A 491 -9.21 14.33 19.53
N ILE A 492 -8.24 15.12 19.09
CA ILE A 492 -8.47 16.52 18.68
C ILE A 492 -9.41 16.56 17.47
N ASP A 493 -9.13 15.77 16.44
CA ASP A 493 -9.94 15.65 15.24
C ASP A 493 -11.38 15.19 15.57
N LEU A 494 -11.54 14.22 16.47
CA LEU A 494 -12.86 13.78 16.96
C LEU A 494 -13.65 14.92 17.60
N LYS A 495 -13.01 15.75 18.44
CA LYS A 495 -13.68 16.89 19.09
C LYS A 495 -14.15 17.92 18.06
N GLU A 496 -13.31 18.22 17.08
CA GLU A 496 -13.66 19.16 16.00
C GLU A 496 -14.81 18.64 15.15
N ARG A 497 -14.82 17.34 14.82
CA ARG A 497 -15.91 16.69 14.09
C ARG A 497 -17.24 16.78 14.82
N VAL A 498 -17.25 16.41 16.10
CA VAL A 498 -18.48 16.47 16.91
C VAL A 498 -18.94 17.92 17.06
N SER A 499 -18.02 18.87 17.24
CA SER A 499 -18.36 20.30 17.28
C SER A 499 -18.97 20.78 15.96
N PHE A 500 -18.47 20.31 14.81
CA PHE A 500 -19.05 20.63 13.50
C PHE A 500 -20.49 20.08 13.37
N ILE A 501 -20.73 18.83 13.74
CA ILE A 501 -22.08 18.24 13.72
C ILE A 501 -23.01 18.95 14.71
N GLN A 502 -22.51 19.31 15.89
CA GLN A 502 -23.26 20.07 16.89
C GLN A 502 -23.68 21.45 16.36
N LYS A 503 -22.78 22.19 15.70
CA LYS A 503 -23.12 23.46 15.06
C LYS A 503 -24.18 23.30 13.98
N TRP A 504 -24.06 22.26 13.14
CA TRP A 504 -25.08 21.97 12.13
C TRP A 504 -26.44 21.64 12.76
N LEU A 505 -26.45 20.96 13.91
CA LEU A 505 -27.67 20.65 14.67
C LEU A 505 -28.33 21.90 15.27
N VAL A 506 -27.55 22.76 15.94
CA VAL A 506 -28.05 23.91 16.70
C VAL A 506 -28.31 25.13 15.80
N ASP A 507 -27.37 25.47 14.92
CA ASP A 507 -27.44 26.67 14.08
C ASP A 507 -28.22 26.42 12.77
N GLY A 508 -28.48 25.14 12.45
CA GLY A 508 -29.14 24.72 11.21
C GLY A 508 -28.18 24.62 10.01
N TYR A 509 -28.71 24.73 8.79
CA TYR A 509 -27.91 24.53 7.56
C TYR A 509 -26.73 25.51 7.47
N THR A 510 -25.52 24.95 7.34
CA THR A 510 -24.28 25.72 7.22
C THR A 510 -24.08 26.28 5.81
N VAL A 511 -23.27 27.32 5.69
CA VAL A 511 -22.88 27.90 4.39
C VAL A 511 -21.87 27.01 3.67
N CYS A 512 -20.93 26.44 4.42
CA CYS A 512 -19.88 25.57 3.92
C CYS A 512 -19.74 24.33 4.80
N TYR A 513 -19.62 23.17 4.16
CA TYR A 513 -19.61 21.86 4.81
C TYR A 513 -18.19 21.28 4.84
N TRP A 514 -17.80 20.79 6.02
CA TRP A 514 -16.54 20.06 6.18
C TRP A 514 -16.74 18.61 5.76
N ILE A 515 -16.49 18.29 4.50
CA ILE A 515 -16.73 16.92 3.99
C ILE A 515 -15.90 15.90 4.76
N SER A 516 -14.67 16.27 5.10
CA SER A 516 -13.75 15.40 5.81
C SER A 516 -14.12 15.17 7.25
N GLY A 517 -14.98 16.03 7.83
CA GLY A 517 -15.48 15.89 9.19
C GLY A 517 -16.60 14.87 9.34
N LEU A 518 -17.25 14.49 8.23
CA LEU A 518 -18.34 13.52 8.22
C LEU A 518 -17.84 12.08 8.41
N PHE A 519 -18.67 11.25 9.01
CA PHE A 519 -18.47 9.83 9.17
C PHE A 519 -18.72 9.09 7.83
N PHE A 520 -19.77 9.49 7.11
CA PHE A 520 -20.17 8.91 5.82
C PHE A 520 -20.40 10.00 4.74
N PRO A 521 -19.32 10.56 4.16
CA PRO A 521 -19.40 11.59 3.13
C PRO A 521 -20.27 11.23 1.91
N GLN A 522 -20.31 9.96 1.51
CA GLN A 522 -21.13 9.50 0.37
C GLN A 522 -22.64 9.72 0.63
N GLY A 523 -23.09 9.50 1.86
CA GLY A 523 -24.48 9.74 2.26
C GLY A 523 -24.83 11.22 2.18
N PHE A 524 -23.90 12.10 2.58
CA PHE A 524 -24.05 13.54 2.43
C PHE A 524 -24.19 13.97 0.97
N ILE A 525 -23.31 13.49 0.09
CA ILE A 525 -23.35 13.79 -1.35
C ILE A 525 -24.67 13.36 -1.98
N THR A 526 -25.15 12.16 -1.62
CA THR A 526 -26.45 11.65 -2.05
C THR A 526 -27.58 12.53 -1.51
N GLY A 527 -27.48 12.97 -0.25
CA GLY A 527 -28.43 13.88 0.37
C GLY A 527 -28.53 15.24 -0.35
N VAL A 528 -27.42 15.77 -0.86
CA VAL A 528 -27.39 16.98 -1.68
C VAL A 528 -28.12 16.76 -3.01
N LEU A 529 -27.83 15.66 -3.72
CA LEU A 529 -28.51 15.32 -4.97
C LEU A 529 -30.02 15.12 -4.77
N GLN A 530 -30.42 14.44 -3.70
CA GLN A 530 -31.83 14.25 -3.36
C GLN A 530 -32.53 15.58 -3.06
N THR A 531 -31.86 16.51 -2.39
CA THR A 531 -32.42 17.84 -2.09
C THR A 531 -32.68 18.60 -3.39
N HIS A 532 -31.71 18.63 -4.30
CA HIS A 532 -31.86 19.27 -5.61
C HIS A 532 -32.91 18.56 -6.48
N SER A 533 -32.92 17.23 -6.50
CA SER A 533 -33.91 16.41 -7.21
C SER A 533 -35.34 16.75 -6.77
N ARG A 534 -35.59 16.92 -5.46
CA ARG A 534 -36.90 17.29 -4.92
C ARG A 534 -37.29 18.72 -5.25
N GLN A 535 -36.34 19.66 -5.17
CA GLN A 535 -36.58 21.08 -5.47
C GLN A 535 -36.92 21.30 -6.95
N HIS A 536 -36.20 20.65 -7.86
CA HIS A 536 -36.32 20.85 -9.31
C HIS A 536 -37.16 19.77 -10.02
N GLN A 537 -37.67 18.77 -9.29
CA GLN A 537 -38.43 17.62 -9.83
C GLN A 537 -37.70 16.86 -10.96
N ILE A 538 -36.38 16.67 -10.81
CA ILE A 538 -35.52 15.93 -11.76
C ILE A 538 -35.18 14.56 -11.15
N ALA A 539 -35.21 13.49 -11.95
CA ALA A 539 -34.81 12.15 -11.50
C ALA A 539 -33.35 12.13 -11.01
N ILE A 540 -33.10 11.54 -9.84
CA ILE A 540 -31.77 11.54 -9.20
C ILE A 540 -30.69 10.89 -10.06
N ASP A 541 -31.02 9.83 -10.81
CA ASP A 541 -30.07 9.09 -11.65
C ASP A 541 -29.52 9.92 -12.82
N ARG A 542 -30.18 11.04 -13.16
CA ARG A 542 -29.73 11.96 -14.21
C ARG A 542 -28.84 13.08 -13.67
N LEU A 543 -28.80 13.26 -12.36
CA LEU A 543 -28.06 14.32 -11.71
C LEU A 543 -26.63 13.88 -11.43
N SER A 544 -25.70 14.77 -11.73
CA SER A 544 -24.29 14.64 -11.39
C SER A 544 -23.74 16.00 -11.00
N PHE A 545 -22.55 16.05 -10.42
CA PHE A 545 -21.97 17.30 -9.95
C PHE A 545 -21.13 17.95 -11.04
N ASN A 546 -21.32 19.25 -11.21
CA ASN A 546 -20.36 20.15 -11.81
C ASN A 546 -19.55 20.81 -10.70
N PHE A 547 -18.23 20.84 -10.87
CA PHE A 547 -17.30 21.33 -9.86
C PHE A 547 -16.75 22.69 -10.26
N ARG A 548 -16.76 23.63 -9.31
CA ARG A 548 -16.10 24.92 -9.46
C ARG A 548 -15.23 25.18 -8.24
N ILE A 549 -13.92 25.29 -8.45
CA ILE A 549 -12.98 25.69 -7.41
C ILE A 549 -13.13 27.20 -7.20
N LEU A 550 -13.35 27.61 -5.95
CA LEU A 550 -13.49 29.00 -5.55
C LEU A 550 -12.21 29.45 -4.84
N ASP A 551 -11.66 30.60 -5.24
CA ASP A 551 -10.49 31.21 -4.60
C ASP A 551 -10.88 31.98 -3.33
N ILE A 552 -11.72 31.37 -2.49
CA ILE A 552 -12.28 31.97 -1.28
C ILE A 552 -11.94 31.06 -0.11
N GLU A 553 -11.51 31.65 0.99
CA GLU A 553 -11.26 30.93 2.23
C GLU A 553 -12.54 30.77 3.05
N LYS A 554 -12.59 29.72 3.87
CA LYS A 554 -13.76 29.38 4.68
C LYS A 554 -14.30 30.57 5.46
N GLU A 555 -13.42 31.34 6.08
CA GLU A 555 -13.78 32.49 6.94
C GLU A 555 -14.50 33.61 6.20
N VAL A 556 -14.26 33.74 4.89
CA VAL A 556 -14.85 34.79 4.04
C VAL A 556 -16.17 34.31 3.39
N CYS A 557 -16.44 33.00 3.42
CA CYS A 557 -17.61 32.40 2.78
C CYS A 557 -18.88 32.61 3.63
N THR A 558 -19.61 33.69 3.36
CA THR A 558 -20.81 34.09 4.13
C THR A 558 -22.13 33.84 3.40
N ILE A 559 -22.11 33.71 2.07
CA ILE A 559 -23.30 33.59 1.23
C ILE A 559 -23.50 32.11 0.84
N LYS A 560 -24.73 31.61 0.96
CA LYS A 560 -25.09 30.25 0.51
C LYS A 560 -25.17 30.18 -1.03
N PRO A 561 -24.75 29.06 -1.66
CA PRO A 561 -24.94 28.89 -3.10
C PRO A 561 -26.43 28.81 -3.43
N THR A 562 -26.81 29.22 -4.65
CA THR A 562 -28.19 29.07 -5.14
C THR A 562 -28.60 27.61 -5.25
N ASP A 563 -27.71 26.78 -5.79
CA ASP A 563 -27.87 25.34 -5.92
C ASP A 563 -26.61 24.62 -5.45
N GLY A 564 -26.80 23.46 -4.80
CA GLY A 564 -25.69 22.64 -4.33
C GLY A 564 -25.08 23.10 -3.01
N VAL A 565 -23.80 22.79 -2.80
CA VAL A 565 -23.11 23.06 -1.52
C VAL A 565 -21.66 23.47 -1.73
N TYR A 566 -21.13 24.28 -0.81
CA TYR A 566 -19.69 24.57 -0.72
C TYR A 566 -19.01 23.59 0.22
N ILE A 567 -17.90 23.01 -0.23
CA ILE A 567 -17.17 21.98 0.50
C ILE A 567 -15.73 22.41 0.75
N TYR A 568 -15.24 22.14 1.97
CA TYR A 568 -13.85 22.35 2.35
C TYR A 568 -13.27 21.14 3.11
N GLY A 569 -11.95 21.17 3.33
CA GLY A 569 -11.22 20.17 4.10
C GLY A 569 -10.60 19.05 3.26
N LEU A 570 -10.50 19.24 1.95
CA LEU A 570 -9.82 18.29 1.05
C LEU A 570 -8.34 18.66 0.89
N PHE A 571 -7.50 17.64 0.83
CA PHE A 571 -6.07 17.75 0.61
C PHE A 571 -5.71 17.08 -0.72
N LEU A 572 -4.97 17.77 -1.57
CA LEU A 572 -4.46 17.26 -2.83
C LEU A 572 -3.10 16.59 -2.59
N GLU A 573 -2.95 15.34 -3.01
CA GLU A 573 -1.72 14.57 -2.98
C GLU A 573 -1.29 14.26 -4.42
N GLY A 574 0.02 14.31 -4.70
CA GLY A 574 0.57 14.06 -6.05
C GLY A 574 0.48 15.23 -7.03
N ALA A 575 -0.20 16.32 -6.64
CA ALA A 575 -0.23 17.60 -7.35
C ALA A 575 -0.39 18.78 -6.37
N SER A 576 -0.22 20.00 -6.87
CA SER A 576 -0.52 21.24 -6.15
C SER A 576 -1.51 22.08 -6.94
N TRP A 577 -2.25 22.95 -6.26
CA TRP A 577 -3.24 23.82 -6.88
C TRP A 577 -2.71 25.25 -7.01
N ASP A 578 -2.63 25.75 -8.25
CA ASP A 578 -2.31 27.15 -8.50
C ASP A 578 -3.59 28.00 -8.44
N ARG A 579 -3.70 28.84 -7.40
CA ARG A 579 -4.85 29.76 -7.22
C ARG A 579 -4.92 30.84 -8.30
N GLN A 580 -3.79 31.29 -8.85
CA GLN A 580 -3.78 32.36 -9.85
C GLN A 580 -4.22 31.85 -11.22
N LYS A 581 -3.66 30.70 -11.62
CA LYS A 581 -3.98 30.07 -12.91
C LYS A 581 -5.22 29.18 -12.89
N ARG A 582 -5.71 28.81 -11.69
CA ARG A 582 -6.82 27.87 -11.48
C ARG A 582 -6.61 26.53 -12.20
N THR A 583 -5.41 25.97 -12.05
CA THR A 583 -5.02 24.70 -12.66
C THR A 583 -4.15 23.89 -11.72
N LEU A 584 -4.11 22.58 -11.97
CA LEU A 584 -3.13 21.69 -11.38
C LEU A 584 -1.72 22.03 -11.85
N ILE A 585 -0.78 22.03 -10.91
CA ILE A 585 0.66 22.17 -11.13
C ILE A 585 1.41 21.04 -10.41
N ASP A 586 2.61 20.70 -10.90
CA ASP A 586 3.42 19.66 -10.27
C ASP A 586 3.85 20.10 -8.86
N VAL A 587 4.05 19.14 -7.98
CA VAL A 587 4.32 19.41 -6.56
C VAL A 587 5.73 19.96 -6.38
N LYS A 588 5.89 20.95 -5.50
CA LYS A 588 7.21 21.45 -5.11
C LYS A 588 7.94 20.43 -4.25
N SER A 589 9.26 20.36 -4.40
CA SER A 589 10.09 19.42 -3.63
C SER A 589 9.90 19.66 -2.11
N GLY A 590 9.58 18.59 -1.37
CA GLY A 590 9.36 18.62 0.07
C GLY A 590 7.92 18.85 0.53
N GLU A 591 7.03 19.36 -0.34
CA GLU A 591 5.60 19.51 -0.03
C GLU A 591 4.87 18.19 -0.36
N LYS A 592 4.42 17.41 0.62
CA LYS A 592 3.74 16.13 0.34
C LYS A 592 2.28 16.31 -0.12
N THR A 593 1.60 17.32 0.44
CA THR A 593 0.18 17.59 0.20
C THR A 593 -0.09 19.09 0.10
N CYS A 594 -1.14 19.46 -0.63
CA CYS A 594 -1.60 20.83 -0.79
C CYS A 594 -3.04 20.94 -0.28
N ILE A 595 -3.36 21.97 0.51
CA ILE A 595 -4.74 22.21 0.94
C ILE A 595 -5.55 22.73 -0.24
N MET A 596 -6.69 22.11 -0.55
CA MET A 596 -7.57 22.59 -1.61
C MET A 596 -8.41 23.80 -1.14
N PRO A 597 -8.63 24.79 -2.01
CA PRO A 597 -9.65 25.80 -1.80
C PRO A 597 -11.06 25.20 -1.72
N ILE A 598 -12.04 26.05 -1.40
CA ILE A 598 -13.45 25.63 -1.38
C ILE A 598 -13.86 25.15 -2.77
N ILE A 599 -14.52 24.00 -2.82
CA ILE A 599 -15.09 23.47 -4.07
C ILE A 599 -16.62 23.57 -3.98
N HIS A 600 -17.21 24.23 -4.97
CA HIS A 600 -18.65 24.25 -5.16
C HIS A 600 -19.10 22.99 -5.89
N PHE A 601 -19.93 22.21 -5.22
CA PHE A 601 -20.57 21.02 -5.76
C PHE A 601 -21.96 21.42 -6.23
N SER A 602 -22.10 21.70 -7.53
CA SER A 602 -23.36 22.11 -8.15
C SER A 602 -24.02 20.94 -8.87
N PRO A 603 -25.16 20.41 -8.39
CA PRO A 603 -25.92 19.41 -9.13
C PRO A 603 -26.32 19.95 -10.52
N THR A 604 -26.20 19.12 -11.55
CA THR A 604 -26.51 19.47 -12.94
C THR A 604 -27.14 18.25 -13.62
N ASP A 605 -28.16 18.45 -14.46
CA ASP A 605 -28.76 17.38 -15.29
C ASP A 605 -27.83 17.06 -16.46
N LYS A 606 -27.46 15.78 -16.63
CA LYS A 606 -26.60 15.30 -17.72
C LYS A 606 -25.27 16.06 -17.84
N TYR A 607 -24.52 16.16 -16.75
CA TYR A 607 -23.16 16.66 -16.81
C TYR A 607 -22.33 15.88 -17.83
N LYS A 608 -21.56 16.60 -18.66
CA LYS A 608 -20.58 16.01 -19.55
C LYS A 608 -19.20 16.38 -19.04
N GLU A 609 -18.40 15.36 -18.78
CA GLU A 609 -16.99 15.51 -18.41
C GLU A 609 -16.26 16.26 -19.51
N LYS A 610 -15.37 17.16 -19.10
CA LYS A 610 -14.52 17.89 -20.04
C LYS A 610 -13.29 17.03 -20.33
N PRO A 611 -12.97 16.72 -21.59
CA PRO A 611 -11.86 15.82 -21.93
C PRO A 611 -10.50 16.34 -21.46
N ASP A 612 -10.33 17.66 -21.37
CA ASP A 612 -9.09 18.30 -20.94
C ASP A 612 -8.92 18.35 -19.41
N ASN A 613 -9.98 18.04 -18.65
CA ASN A 613 -9.92 18.06 -17.19
C ASN A 613 -9.43 16.71 -16.66
N TYR A 614 -8.65 16.76 -15.59
CA TYR A 614 -8.27 15.58 -14.86
C TYR A 614 -9.40 15.12 -13.93
N ILE A 615 -9.88 13.89 -14.15
CA ILE A 615 -10.84 13.23 -13.26
C ILE A 615 -10.09 12.71 -12.03
N CYS A 616 -10.15 13.50 -10.96
CA CYS A 616 -9.44 13.26 -9.71
C CYS A 616 -10.31 12.46 -8.72
N PRO A 617 -9.87 11.28 -8.26
CA PRO A 617 -10.60 10.53 -7.24
C PRO A 617 -10.44 11.17 -5.85
N ILE A 618 -11.51 11.11 -5.04
CA ILE A 618 -11.51 11.48 -3.62
C ILE A 618 -11.52 10.22 -2.76
N TYR A 619 -10.61 10.14 -1.79
CA TYR A 619 -10.55 9.09 -0.77
C TYR A 619 -10.71 9.63 0.64
N LYS A 620 -11.20 8.81 1.57
CA LYS A 620 -11.30 9.19 2.99
C LYS A 620 -9.91 9.32 3.63
N THR A 621 -9.02 8.37 3.34
CA THR A 621 -7.66 8.31 3.91
C THR A 621 -6.60 8.10 2.83
N SER A 622 -5.34 8.38 3.17
CA SER A 622 -4.21 8.21 2.24
C SER A 622 -3.92 6.75 1.85
N LEU A 623 -4.56 5.76 2.48
CA LEU A 623 -4.42 4.35 2.07
C LEU A 623 -5.05 4.09 0.70
N ARG A 624 -6.09 4.85 0.31
CA ARG A 624 -6.87 4.73 -0.94
C ARG A 624 -7.55 3.37 -1.18
N ALA A 625 -7.16 2.33 -0.45
CA ALA A 625 -7.79 1.02 -0.42
C ALA A 625 -8.73 0.85 0.80
N GLY A 626 -9.66 -0.08 0.67
CA GLY A 626 -10.68 -0.43 1.66
C GLY A 626 -11.38 -1.73 1.27
N VAL A 627 -12.40 -2.12 2.03
CA VAL A 627 -13.23 -3.29 1.68
C VAL A 627 -14.06 -2.95 0.43
N LEU A 628 -14.22 -3.89 -0.50
CA LEU A 628 -15.08 -3.69 -1.66
C LEU A 628 -16.55 -3.69 -1.22
N SER A 629 -17.28 -2.66 -1.63
CA SER A 629 -18.73 -2.57 -1.45
C SER A 629 -19.45 -3.53 -2.40
N THR A 630 -20.77 -3.66 -2.24
CA THR A 630 -21.63 -4.44 -3.16
C THR A 630 -21.60 -3.95 -4.60
N THR A 631 -21.15 -2.71 -4.82
CA THR A 631 -20.96 -2.12 -6.16
C THR A 631 -19.57 -2.37 -6.76
N GLY A 632 -18.69 -3.09 -6.04
CA GLY A 632 -17.30 -3.32 -6.44
C GLY A 632 -16.35 -2.16 -6.12
N GLN A 633 -16.86 -1.01 -5.63
CA GLN A 633 -16.03 0.13 -5.26
C GLN A 633 -15.50 0.02 -3.81
N SER A 634 -14.26 0.46 -3.58
CA SER A 634 -13.66 0.56 -2.24
C SER A 634 -14.48 1.45 -1.30
N THR A 635 -14.68 1.02 -0.05
CA THR A 635 -15.34 1.83 1.01
C THR A 635 -14.59 3.13 1.35
N ASN A 636 -13.34 3.23 0.93
CA ASN A 636 -12.49 4.41 1.08
C ASN A 636 -12.74 5.45 -0.04
N PHE A 637 -13.18 5.02 -1.22
CA PHE A 637 -13.51 5.91 -2.34
C PHE A 637 -14.80 6.67 -2.07
N VAL A 638 -14.80 7.99 -2.31
CA VAL A 638 -15.96 8.87 -2.04
C VAL A 638 -16.68 9.27 -3.32
N LEU A 639 -15.99 9.97 -4.22
CA LEU A 639 -16.47 10.38 -5.55
C LEU A 639 -15.28 10.88 -6.41
N THR A 640 -15.55 11.25 -7.65
CA THR A 640 -14.61 11.97 -8.53
C THR A 640 -14.89 13.47 -8.57
N VAL A 641 -13.85 14.26 -8.81
CA VAL A 641 -13.91 15.69 -9.07
C VAL A 641 -13.12 16.02 -10.32
N ASP A 642 -13.73 16.78 -11.23
CA ASP A 642 -13.06 17.27 -12.43
C ASP A 642 -12.21 18.49 -12.08
N LEU A 643 -10.90 18.33 -12.14
CA LEU A 643 -9.94 19.40 -11.89
C LEU A 643 -9.38 19.91 -13.22
N PRO A 644 -9.38 21.24 -13.45
CA PRO A 644 -8.71 21.83 -14.60
C PRO A 644 -7.21 21.48 -14.63
N SER A 645 -6.76 20.95 -15.78
CA SER A 645 -5.35 20.67 -16.07
C SER A 645 -4.96 21.34 -17.39
N LEU A 646 -4.82 22.68 -17.35
CA LEU A 646 -4.58 23.50 -18.54
C LEU A 646 -3.20 23.27 -19.17
N ASP A 647 -2.21 22.96 -18.34
CA ASP A 647 -0.80 22.87 -18.77
C ASP A 647 -0.34 21.44 -19.10
N GLN A 648 -1.12 20.40 -18.74
CA GLN A 648 -0.73 18.99 -18.83
C GLN A 648 -1.93 18.09 -19.12
N TYR A 649 -1.73 17.05 -19.93
CA TYR A 649 -2.77 16.04 -20.20
C TYR A 649 -3.15 15.24 -18.96
N PRO A 650 -4.39 14.71 -18.86
CA PRO A 650 -4.84 13.88 -17.74
C PRO A 650 -3.92 12.70 -17.42
N ASP A 651 -3.34 12.06 -18.45
CA ASP A 651 -2.41 10.94 -18.32
C ASP A 651 -1.19 11.27 -17.44
N PHE A 652 -0.71 12.52 -17.47
CA PHE A 652 0.37 12.98 -16.59
C PHE A 652 -0.02 12.86 -15.11
N TRP A 653 -1.22 13.32 -14.74
CA TRP A 653 -1.72 13.31 -13.36
C TRP A 653 -2.09 11.90 -12.88
N ILE A 654 -2.53 11.03 -13.80
CA ILE A 654 -2.73 9.60 -13.53
C ILE A 654 -1.41 8.96 -13.11
N LEU A 655 -0.32 9.19 -13.86
CA LEU A 655 1.00 8.62 -13.55
C LEU A 655 1.58 9.13 -12.24
N ARG A 656 1.33 10.40 -11.90
CA ARG A 656 1.69 11.02 -10.61
C ARG A 656 0.92 10.45 -9.42
N GLY A 657 -0.13 9.68 -9.66
CA GLY A 657 -1.00 9.16 -8.59
C GLY A 657 -1.77 10.28 -7.90
N THR A 658 -2.20 11.30 -8.66
CA THR A 658 -2.87 12.47 -8.09
C THR A 658 -4.22 12.08 -7.50
N ALA A 659 -4.49 12.48 -6.26
CA ALA A 659 -5.79 12.24 -5.63
C ALA A 659 -6.12 13.31 -4.60
N LEU A 660 -7.40 13.43 -4.30
CA LEU A 660 -7.90 14.21 -3.18
C LEU A 660 -8.14 13.29 -1.99
N ILE A 661 -7.77 13.75 -0.80
CA ILE A 661 -7.89 12.98 0.44
C ILE A 661 -8.63 13.83 1.46
N CYS A 662 -9.56 13.22 2.19
CA CYS A 662 -10.27 13.91 3.26
C CYS A 662 -9.39 14.13 4.51
N GLN A 663 -8.51 13.19 4.83
CA GLN A 663 -7.73 13.24 6.07
C GLN A 663 -6.25 12.92 5.86
N LEU A 664 -5.38 13.72 6.50
CA LEU A 664 -3.94 13.48 6.60
C LEU A 664 -3.61 12.54 7.77
N ASN A 665 -2.43 11.93 7.72
CA ASN A 665 -2.00 10.93 8.71
C ASN A 665 -1.52 11.54 10.03
N GLN A 666 -1.29 12.85 10.08
CA GLN A 666 -0.83 13.58 11.27
C GLN A 666 -1.78 14.75 11.56
#